data_AF-A0AAN9AUS0-F1
#
_entry.id   AF-A0AAN9AUS0-F1
#
_cell.length_a   1.000
_cell.length_b   1.000
_cell.length_c   1.000
_cell.angle_alpha   90.00
_cell.angle_beta   90.00
_cell.angle_gamma   90.00
#
_symmetry.space_group_name_H-M   'P 1'
#
loop_
_entity.id
_entity.type
_entity.pdbx_description
1 polymer ?
#
loop_
_entity_poly.entity_id
_entity_poly.type
_entity_poly.pdbx_seq_one_letter_code
_entity_poly.pdbx_strand_id
1 'polypeptide(L)'
;MPRKLEFHVVHASGEDDIHKAGDLNYHGPLAKGWVASRFCLYPQDIVIQLEGRARLRKIQILSHQFLIPTKIEFFVGDVPEGTTPLLENARYTRLGYVSLSDNEKTGFKARELKSVHVDAVGMFLRLNIHKNHINKHNLYNQVGIVAINVIGEVIRKPSDITDPDLFVDVSDNRPVDKDPGVEGFFNKPDYISPLDDLAFDMYQDPEIAQIIRRLERKKQEAVLQERYEYAKKLKEAITELQKVGEKLGKMEVEKRQAVENEDYDTAAAKKVQIDEFRLQIYRDLNVYDLLEPTGTRHPVPVEFESYRQQTPPRLMELDRSSPPMMMHSPLPMNYDERPLPAMKSKGGGAPPPEAPPGGPATPHSERALPVQRPPPLPEEEVEPEINQEPEPMTEVDLREASTAIDVFGYPLVSKAYSKTWSYREDALLAVYKQMQELAVRDKEEAKTMMRAAIFLVKRGIDDKVYAVFKAALNLLRLILTDFVPKHKIPKQDISSAVERTLQNLFHKSGETVKRSRDDAKKFIFELAEFPDVKPSQAVPHECVKPIKLTVAPRLAQSRAEIVEKLYKTHGLNDGLTLDNMMGFCTVALNHNAGEVREVTERIIKQLYRDHGTAVKNYLPPDDEKARKNTLWRQLFEFFDKVDGKPSKSDLRKQKQDDEAKKQEEIVALQKQLQDLRQMNNTKEAEKENAKPAARKKPELKKPLPKKNPKRADEDEVSTFNTERICIFCSERNDAFTEEGLDIHYWKSCPMLKRCANCKQVVEIATYTDHVLTECEAKSNFGKCPRCSEAIPRAELDQHIADKTCNPFKPNMNHCPLCHENLSGHEDGWKDHLMTREGCKQNPRRLIALNKQPTGGAKGGARQPPSKISRPTAKKTPR
;
A
#
# COMPACT_ATOMS: atom_id res chain seq x y z
N MET A 1 -20.33 0.18 -12.48
CA MET A 1 -19.44 -0.79 -11.81
C MET A 1 -19.69 -2.17 -12.38
N PRO A 2 -18.66 -2.88 -12.85
CA PRO A 2 -18.76 -4.29 -13.26
C PRO A 2 -19.09 -5.18 -12.07
N ARG A 3 -20.00 -6.13 -12.30
CA ARG A 3 -20.47 -7.12 -11.32
C ARG A 3 -20.59 -8.51 -11.96
N LYS A 4 -20.77 -9.56 -11.18
CA LYS A 4 -21.10 -10.88 -11.71
C LYS A 4 -22.39 -10.81 -12.54
N LEU A 5 -22.33 -11.39 -13.74
CA LEU A 5 -23.46 -11.53 -14.65
C LEU A 5 -24.04 -12.93 -14.51
N GLU A 6 -25.36 -13.01 -14.43
CA GLU A 6 -26.08 -14.28 -14.43
C GLU A 6 -26.27 -14.77 -15.88
N PHE A 7 -26.13 -16.08 -16.06
CA PHE A 7 -26.15 -16.73 -17.36
C PHE A 7 -26.73 -18.14 -17.25
N HIS A 8 -27.11 -18.71 -18.38
CA HIS A 8 -27.48 -20.12 -18.51
C HIS A 8 -26.74 -20.76 -19.69
N VAL A 9 -26.28 -22.00 -19.55
CA VAL A 9 -25.74 -22.78 -20.67
C VAL A 9 -26.88 -23.17 -21.61
N VAL A 10 -26.74 -22.83 -22.90
CA VAL A 10 -27.74 -23.10 -23.96
C VAL A 10 -27.28 -24.15 -24.98
N HIS A 11 -25.97 -24.43 -25.04
CA HIS A 11 -25.41 -25.44 -25.94
C HIS A 11 -24.12 -26.04 -25.38
N ALA A 12 -23.90 -27.32 -25.64
CA ALA A 12 -22.59 -27.97 -25.58
C ALA A 12 -22.50 -29.09 -26.63
N SER A 13 -21.34 -29.27 -27.25
CA SER A 13 -21.10 -30.31 -28.27
C SER A 13 -21.13 -31.75 -27.73
N GLY A 14 -21.02 -31.94 -26.41
CA GLY A 14 -20.98 -33.23 -25.74
C GLY A 14 -20.79 -33.07 -24.23
N GLU A 15 -21.28 -34.03 -23.46
CA GLU A 15 -21.16 -34.08 -22.00
C GLU A 15 -20.97 -35.52 -21.50
N ASP A 16 -20.49 -35.67 -20.27
CA ASP A 16 -20.42 -36.93 -19.50
C ASP A 16 -21.69 -37.07 -18.64
N ASP A 17 -22.20 -38.30 -18.48
CA ASP A 17 -23.48 -38.56 -17.81
C ASP A 17 -23.57 -37.99 -16.38
N ILE A 18 -22.42 -37.83 -15.71
CA ILE A 18 -22.30 -37.40 -14.32
C ILE A 18 -22.01 -35.89 -14.21
N HIS A 19 -21.49 -35.24 -15.26
CA HIS A 19 -20.90 -33.89 -15.28
C HIS A 19 -21.48 -33.07 -16.44
N LYS A 20 -22.70 -32.59 -16.27
CA LYS A 20 -23.50 -32.06 -17.38
C LYS A 20 -23.21 -30.58 -17.65
N ALA A 21 -23.49 -30.12 -18.85
CA ALA A 21 -23.27 -28.72 -19.23
C ALA A 21 -24.07 -27.77 -18.33
N GLY A 22 -25.25 -28.17 -17.87
CA GLY A 22 -26.08 -27.42 -16.92
C GLY A 22 -25.48 -27.27 -15.51
N ASP A 23 -24.52 -28.10 -15.09
CA ASP A 23 -23.85 -27.96 -13.79
C ASP A 23 -23.00 -26.67 -13.72
N LEU A 24 -22.57 -26.11 -14.87
CA LEU A 24 -21.82 -24.85 -14.95
C LEU A 24 -22.64 -23.60 -14.55
N ASN A 25 -23.97 -23.70 -14.53
CA ASN A 25 -24.84 -22.61 -14.07
C ASN A 25 -24.65 -22.36 -12.55
N TYR A 26 -24.29 -23.40 -11.79
CA TYR A 26 -24.27 -23.38 -10.34
C TYR A 26 -22.86 -23.20 -9.78
N HIS A 27 -22.72 -22.25 -8.88
CA HIS A 27 -21.47 -21.91 -8.23
C HIS A 27 -21.55 -22.24 -6.73
N GLY A 28 -20.69 -23.13 -6.27
CA GLY A 28 -20.60 -23.56 -4.86
C GLY A 28 -19.49 -24.60 -4.67
N PRO A 29 -19.06 -24.88 -3.42
CA PRO A 29 -18.12 -25.98 -3.11
C PRO A 29 -18.57 -27.36 -3.61
N LEU A 30 -19.88 -27.50 -3.85
CA LEU A 30 -20.55 -28.71 -4.32
C LEU A 30 -20.76 -28.78 -5.86
N ALA A 31 -20.31 -27.77 -6.62
CA ALA A 31 -20.44 -27.76 -8.07
C ALA A 31 -19.52 -28.80 -8.71
N LYS A 32 -20.10 -29.66 -9.56
CA LYS A 32 -19.35 -30.64 -10.36
C LYS A 32 -18.66 -29.99 -11.56
N GLY A 33 -19.37 -29.06 -12.19
CA GLY A 33 -19.03 -28.55 -13.52
C GLY A 33 -19.25 -29.58 -14.63
N TRP A 34 -18.79 -29.22 -15.82
CA TRP A 34 -18.94 -29.99 -17.05
C TRP A 34 -17.68 -30.79 -17.38
N VAL A 35 -17.86 -31.98 -17.94
CA VAL A 35 -16.80 -32.77 -18.59
C VAL A 35 -17.33 -33.25 -19.94
N ALA A 36 -16.51 -33.15 -20.99
CA ALA A 36 -16.84 -33.67 -22.31
C ALA A 36 -16.96 -35.21 -22.32
N SER A 37 -17.75 -35.75 -23.24
CA SER A 37 -17.89 -37.21 -23.42
C SER A 37 -16.55 -37.93 -23.64
N ARG A 38 -16.45 -39.20 -23.24
CA ARG A 38 -15.23 -40.01 -23.39
C ARG A 38 -14.83 -40.12 -24.86
N PHE A 39 -13.54 -39.93 -25.16
CA PHE A 39 -12.98 -39.90 -26.52
C PHE A 39 -13.66 -38.88 -27.46
N CYS A 40 -14.06 -37.72 -26.94
CA CYS A 40 -14.67 -36.66 -27.74
C CYS A 40 -13.77 -36.15 -28.88
N LEU A 41 -14.41 -35.66 -29.95
CA LEU A 41 -13.73 -34.98 -31.05
C LEU A 41 -13.46 -33.52 -30.69
N TYR A 42 -12.32 -32.99 -31.16
CA TYR A 42 -11.88 -31.63 -30.83
C TYR A 42 -11.94 -30.68 -32.02
N PRO A 43 -12.30 -29.39 -31.82
CA PRO A 43 -12.70 -28.80 -30.54
C PRO A 43 -14.10 -29.24 -30.10
N GLN A 44 -14.30 -29.32 -28.79
CA GLN A 44 -15.62 -29.26 -28.17
C GLN A 44 -16.04 -27.80 -28.07
N ASP A 45 -17.33 -27.49 -27.97
CA ASP A 45 -17.79 -26.14 -27.65
C ASP A 45 -18.90 -26.10 -26.59
N ILE A 46 -19.01 -24.93 -25.97
CA ILE A 46 -20.04 -24.59 -24.98
C ILE A 46 -20.50 -23.17 -25.31
N VAL A 47 -21.81 -22.93 -25.29
CA VAL A 47 -22.37 -21.58 -25.40
C VAL A 47 -23.23 -21.26 -24.20
N ILE A 48 -22.96 -20.11 -23.58
CA ILE A 48 -23.76 -19.54 -22.51
C ILE A 48 -24.47 -18.28 -22.99
N GLN A 49 -25.70 -18.10 -22.52
CA GLN A 49 -26.54 -16.93 -22.78
C GLN A 49 -26.69 -16.11 -21.49
N LEU A 50 -26.41 -14.83 -21.57
CA LEU A 50 -26.57 -13.86 -20.50
C LEU A 50 -28.06 -13.48 -20.39
N GLU A 51 -28.53 -13.09 -19.20
CA GLU A 51 -29.92 -12.60 -19.02
C GLU A 51 -30.26 -11.37 -19.89
N GLY A 52 -29.27 -10.57 -20.27
CA GLY A 52 -29.44 -9.39 -21.09
C GLY A 52 -28.13 -8.97 -21.76
N ARG A 53 -28.24 -8.08 -22.75
CA ARG A 53 -27.08 -7.52 -23.49
C ARG A 53 -26.17 -6.79 -22.50
N ALA A 54 -24.90 -7.16 -22.48
CA ALA A 54 -23.95 -6.67 -21.48
C ALA A 54 -22.57 -6.40 -22.07
N ARG A 55 -21.87 -5.43 -21.48
CA ARG A 55 -20.45 -5.15 -21.71
C ARG A 55 -19.62 -6.03 -20.79
N LEU A 56 -19.00 -7.06 -21.34
CA LEU A 56 -18.10 -7.98 -20.65
C LEU A 56 -16.79 -7.26 -20.32
N ARG A 57 -16.32 -7.41 -19.08
CA ARG A 57 -15.05 -6.84 -18.58
C ARG A 57 -14.03 -7.91 -18.18
N LYS A 58 -14.49 -9.01 -17.58
CA LYS A 58 -13.64 -10.12 -17.16
C LYS A 58 -14.39 -11.45 -17.26
N ILE A 59 -13.72 -12.48 -17.77
CA ILE A 59 -14.18 -13.86 -17.79
C ILE A 59 -13.20 -14.67 -16.92
N GLN A 60 -13.70 -15.57 -16.08
CA GLN A 60 -12.87 -16.45 -15.25
C GLN A 60 -13.29 -17.90 -15.44
N ILE A 61 -12.32 -18.80 -15.52
CA ILE A 61 -12.55 -20.22 -15.79
C ILE A 61 -11.75 -21.03 -14.79
N LEU A 62 -12.42 -21.94 -14.08
CA LEU A 62 -11.78 -22.91 -13.21
C LEU A 62 -11.68 -24.24 -13.95
N SER A 63 -10.48 -24.63 -14.36
CA SER A 63 -10.25 -25.91 -15.05
C SER A 63 -10.27 -27.08 -14.08
N HIS A 64 -10.73 -28.24 -14.55
CA HIS A 64 -10.61 -29.49 -13.79
C HIS A 64 -9.12 -29.88 -13.63
N GLN A 65 -8.75 -30.47 -12.48
CA GLN A 65 -7.35 -30.62 -12.06
C GLN A 65 -6.48 -31.57 -12.92
N PHE A 66 -7.08 -32.46 -13.72
CA PHE A 66 -6.36 -33.30 -14.70
C PHE A 66 -7.06 -33.46 -16.07
N LEU A 67 -8.25 -32.87 -16.26
CA LEU A 67 -8.96 -32.89 -17.56
C LEU A 67 -8.77 -31.54 -18.27
N ILE A 68 -7.52 -31.08 -18.34
CA ILE A 68 -7.21 -29.69 -18.69
C ILE A 68 -7.10 -29.55 -20.22
N PRO A 69 -7.89 -28.66 -20.86
CA PRO A 69 -7.72 -28.34 -22.28
C PRO A 69 -6.43 -27.53 -22.51
N THR A 70 -5.70 -27.87 -23.58
CA THR A 70 -4.49 -27.13 -24.01
C THR A 70 -4.77 -25.68 -24.39
N LYS A 71 -5.98 -25.39 -24.83
CA LYS A 71 -6.41 -24.09 -25.37
C LYS A 71 -7.94 -23.96 -25.31
N ILE A 72 -8.43 -22.78 -24.94
CA ILE A 72 -9.84 -22.38 -25.05
C ILE A 72 -9.90 -21.08 -25.87
N GLU A 73 -10.71 -21.02 -26.92
CA GLU A 73 -11.02 -19.78 -27.66
C GLU A 73 -12.35 -19.18 -27.21
N PHE A 74 -12.47 -17.86 -27.31
CA PHE A 74 -13.63 -17.09 -26.87
C PHE A 74 -14.25 -16.32 -28.03
N PHE A 75 -15.57 -16.39 -28.15
CA PHE A 75 -16.36 -15.63 -29.11
C PHE A 75 -17.54 -14.97 -28.39
N VAL A 76 -17.67 -13.65 -28.51
CA VAL A 76 -18.88 -12.94 -28.08
C VAL A 76 -19.92 -13.04 -29.19
N GLY A 77 -21.16 -13.38 -28.86
CA GLY A 77 -22.29 -13.35 -29.78
C GLY A 77 -23.25 -12.22 -29.42
N ASP A 78 -23.62 -11.40 -30.39
CA ASP A 78 -24.66 -10.37 -30.22
C ASP A 78 -25.77 -10.54 -31.27
N VAL A 79 -26.98 -10.11 -30.93
CA VAL A 79 -28.19 -10.35 -31.75
C VAL A 79 -28.70 -9.01 -32.30
N PRO A 80 -29.00 -8.89 -33.61
CA PRO A 80 -29.53 -7.66 -34.18
C PRO A 80 -30.85 -7.23 -33.54
N GLU A 81 -30.98 -5.93 -33.28
CA GLU A 81 -32.13 -5.35 -32.58
C GLU A 81 -33.45 -5.65 -33.30
N GLY A 82 -34.47 -6.08 -32.53
CA GLY A 82 -35.75 -6.57 -33.05
C GLY A 82 -35.82 -8.08 -33.34
N THR A 83 -34.69 -8.81 -33.26
CA THR A 83 -34.66 -10.28 -33.46
C THR A 83 -34.79 -11.03 -32.13
N THR A 84 -35.36 -12.24 -32.14
CA THR A 84 -35.39 -13.10 -30.95
C THR A 84 -33.97 -13.56 -30.54
N PRO A 85 -33.63 -13.57 -29.24
CA PRO A 85 -32.29 -13.94 -28.76
C PRO A 85 -32.14 -15.47 -28.74
N LEU A 86 -31.97 -16.04 -29.94
CA LEU A 86 -31.71 -17.46 -30.19
C LEU A 86 -30.28 -17.65 -30.71
N LEU A 87 -29.72 -18.83 -30.45
CA LEU A 87 -28.36 -19.22 -30.84
C LEU A 87 -28.08 -19.01 -32.34
N GLU A 88 -29.06 -19.33 -33.18
CA GLU A 88 -28.99 -19.23 -34.66
C GLU A 88 -28.95 -17.78 -35.17
N ASN A 89 -29.48 -16.83 -34.40
CA ASN A 89 -29.53 -15.41 -34.75
C ASN A 89 -28.29 -14.62 -34.27
N ALA A 90 -27.43 -15.22 -33.44
CA ALA A 90 -26.29 -14.56 -32.83
C ALA A 90 -25.09 -14.46 -33.78
N ARG A 91 -24.56 -13.25 -33.96
CA ARG A 91 -23.35 -13.00 -34.76
C ARG A 91 -22.11 -13.06 -33.88
N TYR A 92 -21.29 -14.09 -34.08
CA TYR A 92 -20.11 -14.35 -33.24
C TYR A 92 -18.85 -13.62 -33.71
N THR A 93 -18.23 -12.87 -32.80
CA THR A 93 -16.94 -12.19 -32.98
C THR A 93 -15.89 -12.83 -32.08
N ARG A 94 -14.77 -13.28 -32.65
CA ARG A 94 -13.66 -13.94 -31.93
C ARG A 94 -12.89 -12.92 -31.08
N LEU A 95 -12.93 -13.08 -29.76
CA LEU A 95 -12.20 -12.24 -28.80
C LEU A 95 -10.71 -12.62 -28.71
N GLY A 96 -10.41 -13.92 -28.87
CA GLY A 96 -9.06 -14.46 -28.73
C GLY A 96 -9.08 -15.87 -28.17
N TYR A 97 -7.98 -16.29 -27.53
CA TYR A 97 -7.87 -17.57 -26.85
C TYR A 97 -6.94 -17.48 -25.64
N VAL A 98 -6.99 -18.50 -24.79
CA VAL A 98 -6.06 -18.69 -23.67
C VAL A 98 -5.64 -20.17 -23.57
N SER A 99 -4.36 -20.40 -23.27
CA SER A 99 -3.83 -21.73 -22.93
C SER A 99 -3.67 -21.91 -21.42
N LEU A 100 -3.83 -23.15 -20.96
CA LEU A 100 -3.74 -23.59 -19.57
C LEU A 100 -2.52 -24.51 -19.39
N SER A 101 -2.04 -24.68 -18.16
CA SER A 101 -0.92 -25.57 -17.85
C SER A 101 -1.36 -27.03 -17.82
N ASP A 102 -0.42 -27.90 -18.15
CA ASP A 102 -0.43 -29.35 -17.87
C ASP A 102 -0.76 -29.75 -16.41
N ASN A 103 -0.42 -28.89 -15.44
CA ASN A 103 -0.55 -29.09 -13.99
C ASN A 103 0.32 -30.21 -13.38
N GLU A 104 1.31 -30.72 -14.12
CA GLU A 104 2.19 -31.80 -13.64
C GLU A 104 2.91 -31.42 -12.34
N LYS A 105 3.30 -30.14 -12.22
CA LYS A 105 4.04 -29.57 -11.08
C LYS A 105 3.31 -29.66 -9.73
N THR A 106 1.98 -29.86 -9.73
CA THR A 106 1.21 -30.06 -8.49
C THR A 106 0.85 -31.53 -8.23
N GLY A 107 1.34 -32.44 -9.08
CA GLY A 107 0.89 -33.83 -9.10
C GLY A 107 -0.59 -33.96 -9.50
N PHE A 108 -1.07 -33.05 -10.35
CA PHE A 108 -2.47 -32.97 -10.80
C PHE A 108 -3.52 -32.75 -9.69
N LYS A 109 -3.13 -32.12 -8.57
CA LYS A 109 -4.00 -31.90 -7.39
C LYS A 109 -4.63 -30.51 -7.33
N ALA A 110 -3.98 -29.48 -7.90
CA ALA A 110 -4.54 -28.13 -7.94
C ALA A 110 -5.51 -27.95 -9.12
N ARG A 111 -6.46 -27.01 -9.02
CA ARG A 111 -7.28 -26.54 -10.15
C ARG A 111 -6.70 -25.21 -10.65
N GLU A 112 -6.59 -25.02 -11.97
CA GLU A 112 -6.15 -23.73 -12.53
C GLU A 112 -7.34 -22.78 -12.64
N LEU A 113 -7.30 -21.66 -11.90
CA LEU A 113 -8.19 -20.53 -12.09
C LEU A 113 -7.55 -19.53 -13.06
N LYS A 114 -8.13 -19.39 -14.26
CA LYS A 114 -7.64 -18.50 -15.31
C LYS A 114 -8.58 -17.32 -15.46
N SER A 115 -8.05 -16.10 -15.32
CA SER A 115 -8.81 -14.85 -15.52
C SER A 115 -8.39 -14.18 -16.82
N VAL A 116 -9.37 -13.78 -17.63
CA VAL A 116 -9.21 -13.14 -18.94
C VAL A 116 -9.91 -11.79 -18.88
N HIS A 117 -9.19 -10.70 -19.15
CA HIS A 117 -9.79 -9.38 -19.30
C HIS A 117 -10.22 -9.19 -20.75
N VAL A 118 -11.41 -8.64 -20.94
CA VAL A 118 -12.05 -8.42 -22.25
C VAL A 118 -12.75 -7.07 -22.23
N ASP A 119 -12.98 -6.46 -23.39
CA ASP A 119 -13.92 -5.34 -23.52
C ASP A 119 -14.77 -5.59 -24.76
N ALA A 120 -15.97 -6.13 -24.56
CA ALA A 120 -16.82 -6.64 -25.62
C ALA A 120 -18.29 -6.60 -25.23
N VAL A 121 -19.18 -6.30 -26.18
CA VAL A 121 -20.64 -6.27 -25.96
C VAL A 121 -21.29 -7.48 -26.62
N GLY A 122 -22.25 -8.10 -25.93
CA GLY A 122 -23.11 -9.13 -26.50
C GLY A 122 -24.14 -9.72 -25.53
N MET A 123 -24.83 -10.76 -25.99
CA MET A 123 -25.77 -11.57 -25.21
C MET A 123 -25.32 -13.02 -25.02
N PHE A 124 -24.35 -13.49 -25.81
CA PHE A 124 -23.84 -14.86 -25.77
C PHE A 124 -22.31 -14.85 -25.60
N LEU A 125 -21.80 -15.89 -24.94
CA LEU A 125 -20.37 -16.22 -24.94
C LEU A 125 -20.21 -17.68 -25.36
N ARG A 126 -19.49 -17.92 -26.46
CA ARG A 126 -19.10 -19.25 -26.94
C ARG A 126 -17.64 -19.53 -26.58
N LEU A 127 -17.40 -20.70 -26.01
CA LEU A 127 -16.09 -21.22 -25.66
C LEU A 127 -15.80 -22.41 -26.58
N ASN A 128 -14.73 -22.34 -27.39
CA ASN A 128 -14.25 -23.49 -28.17
C ASN A 128 -13.04 -24.12 -27.46
N ILE A 129 -13.19 -25.36 -27.02
CA ILE A 129 -12.30 -26.07 -26.10
C ILE A 129 -11.51 -27.13 -26.89
N HIS A 130 -10.20 -26.94 -27.02
CA HIS A 130 -9.31 -27.84 -27.76
C HIS A 130 -8.81 -29.02 -26.90
N LYS A 131 -8.10 -29.95 -27.57
CA LYS A 131 -7.55 -31.19 -27.00
C LYS A 131 -6.96 -31.05 -25.60
N ASN A 132 -7.14 -32.08 -24.77
CA ASN A 132 -6.55 -32.15 -23.45
C ASN A 132 -5.01 -32.17 -23.47
N HIS A 133 -4.42 -31.77 -22.34
CA HIS A 133 -3.07 -32.20 -21.99
C HIS A 133 -3.10 -33.71 -21.65
N ILE A 134 -2.16 -34.47 -22.22
CA ILE A 134 -2.06 -35.92 -22.02
C ILE A 134 -1.42 -36.17 -20.65
N ASN A 135 -2.08 -36.96 -19.80
CA ASN A 135 -1.56 -37.32 -18.48
C ASN A 135 -2.13 -38.67 -17.99
N LYS A 136 -1.51 -39.23 -16.95
CA LYS A 136 -1.80 -40.57 -16.41
C LYS A 136 -3.21 -40.73 -15.80
N HIS A 137 -3.92 -39.63 -15.53
CA HIS A 137 -5.26 -39.64 -14.94
C HIS A 137 -6.37 -39.43 -15.98
N ASN A 138 -6.01 -39.02 -17.21
CA ASN A 138 -6.95 -38.72 -18.30
C ASN A 138 -6.93 -39.79 -19.39
N LEU A 139 -7.29 -41.03 -19.02
CA LEU A 139 -7.24 -42.20 -19.91
C LEU A 139 -8.17 -42.09 -21.14
N TYR A 140 -9.23 -41.30 -21.04
CA TYR A 140 -10.27 -41.17 -22.07
C TYR A 140 -10.11 -39.92 -22.95
N ASN A 141 -9.02 -39.17 -22.80
CA ASN A 141 -8.77 -37.89 -23.50
C ASN A 141 -9.99 -36.94 -23.43
N GLN A 142 -10.49 -36.70 -22.21
CA GLN A 142 -11.58 -35.77 -21.92
C GLN A 142 -11.06 -34.38 -21.51
N VAL A 143 -11.89 -33.36 -21.66
CA VAL A 143 -11.68 -32.00 -21.14
C VAL A 143 -12.81 -31.65 -20.16
N GLY A 144 -12.51 -30.86 -19.13
CA GLY A 144 -13.49 -30.49 -18.10
C GLY A 144 -13.27 -29.10 -17.51
N ILE A 145 -14.36 -28.39 -17.30
CA ILE A 145 -14.44 -27.06 -16.71
C ILE A 145 -15.31 -27.16 -15.46
N VAL A 146 -14.78 -26.76 -14.31
CA VAL A 146 -15.49 -26.83 -13.03
C VAL A 146 -16.47 -25.67 -12.89
N ALA A 147 -16.09 -24.47 -13.32
CA ALA A 147 -16.93 -23.28 -13.27
C ALA A 147 -16.50 -22.20 -14.28
N ILE A 148 -17.45 -21.37 -14.70
CA ILE A 148 -17.25 -20.20 -15.56
C ILE A 148 -17.90 -19.00 -14.88
N ASN A 149 -17.14 -17.94 -14.60
CA ASN A 149 -17.65 -16.69 -14.08
C ASN A 149 -17.54 -15.59 -15.13
N VAL A 150 -18.57 -14.76 -15.26
CA VAL A 150 -18.59 -13.63 -16.20
C VAL A 150 -18.88 -12.35 -15.41
N ILE A 151 -18.06 -11.33 -15.61
CA ILE A 151 -18.14 -10.05 -14.88
C ILE A 151 -18.22 -8.92 -15.91
N GLY A 152 -19.18 -8.03 -15.73
CA GLY A 152 -19.48 -6.96 -16.69
C GLY A 152 -20.63 -6.07 -16.25
N GLU A 153 -21.15 -5.29 -17.19
CA GLU A 153 -22.18 -4.27 -16.95
C GLU A 153 -23.36 -4.49 -17.92
N VAL A 154 -24.58 -4.63 -17.40
CA VAL A 154 -25.79 -4.85 -18.22
C VAL A 154 -26.21 -3.52 -18.86
N ILE A 155 -26.27 -3.50 -20.20
CA ILE A 155 -26.69 -2.35 -20.99
C ILE A 155 -28.21 -2.24 -20.89
N ARG A 156 -28.73 -1.06 -20.54
CA ARG A 156 -30.16 -0.84 -20.29
C ARG A 156 -30.81 0.14 -21.26
N LYS A 157 -30.03 0.98 -21.94
CA LYS A 157 -30.47 1.89 -23.00
C LYS A 157 -29.44 1.90 -24.15
N PRO A 158 -29.85 2.16 -25.40
CA PRO A 158 -28.90 2.29 -26.52
C PRO A 158 -27.88 3.43 -26.34
N SER A 159 -28.19 4.44 -25.53
CA SER A 159 -27.27 5.53 -25.15
C SER A 159 -26.00 5.05 -24.47
N ASP A 160 -26.07 3.93 -23.74
CA ASP A 160 -24.97 3.41 -22.90
C ASP A 160 -23.82 2.82 -23.75
N ILE A 161 -23.97 2.81 -25.09
CA ILE A 161 -23.05 2.22 -26.06
C ILE A 161 -22.01 3.25 -26.56
N THR A 162 -22.33 4.55 -26.54
CA THR A 162 -21.61 5.58 -27.32
C THR A 162 -20.83 6.63 -26.54
N ASP A 163 -20.97 6.75 -25.22
CA ASP A 163 -20.33 7.81 -24.43
C ASP A 163 -19.71 7.28 -23.11
N PRO A 164 -18.41 7.53 -22.82
CA PRO A 164 -17.77 7.08 -21.58
C PRO A 164 -18.16 7.85 -20.30
N ASP A 165 -18.58 9.13 -20.41
CA ASP A 165 -18.47 10.09 -19.29
C ASP A 165 -19.78 10.82 -18.90
N LEU A 166 -20.96 10.34 -19.32
CA LEU A 166 -22.25 10.98 -18.98
C LEU A 166 -23.32 10.01 -18.45
N PHE A 167 -23.50 9.97 -17.12
CA PHE A 167 -24.69 9.41 -16.47
C PHE A 167 -25.58 10.52 -15.91
N VAL A 168 -26.75 10.71 -16.53
CA VAL A 168 -27.83 11.57 -16.00
C VAL A 168 -28.80 10.71 -15.19
N ASP A 169 -28.93 10.99 -13.89
CA ASP A 169 -30.00 10.41 -13.08
C ASP A 169 -31.32 11.16 -13.34
N VAL A 170 -32.44 10.44 -13.30
CA VAL A 170 -33.76 10.91 -13.73
C VAL A 170 -34.79 10.63 -12.63
N SER A 171 -34.74 11.40 -11.56
CA SER A 171 -35.74 11.36 -10.48
C SER A 171 -36.09 12.70 -9.84
N ASP A 172 -35.23 13.74 -9.87
CA ASP A 172 -35.53 15.01 -9.20
C ASP A 172 -35.12 16.25 -10.03
N ASN A 173 -36.04 17.20 -10.20
CA ASN A 173 -35.91 18.31 -11.15
C ASN A 173 -35.44 19.60 -10.48
N ARG A 174 -34.25 19.57 -9.87
CA ARG A 174 -33.57 20.73 -9.27
C ARG A 174 -32.07 20.72 -9.56
N PRO A 175 -31.46 21.83 -10.01
CA PRO A 175 -30.01 21.95 -10.04
C PRO A 175 -29.47 22.00 -8.61
N VAL A 176 -28.45 21.20 -8.33
CA VAL A 176 -27.65 21.28 -7.11
C VAL A 176 -26.20 21.28 -7.54
N ASP A 177 -25.50 22.41 -7.36
CA ASP A 177 -24.05 22.47 -7.55
C ASP A 177 -23.39 21.48 -6.58
N LYS A 178 -22.58 20.56 -7.12
CA LYS A 178 -21.86 19.55 -6.34
C LYS A 178 -20.41 19.45 -6.78
N ASP A 179 -19.52 19.38 -5.79
CA ASP A 179 -18.07 19.47 -5.98
C ASP A 179 -17.49 18.22 -6.70
N PRO A 180 -16.72 18.37 -7.79
CA PRO A 180 -16.11 17.24 -8.51
C PRO A 180 -15.00 16.52 -7.73
N GLY A 181 -14.70 16.93 -6.49
CA GLY A 181 -13.69 16.30 -5.63
C GLY A 181 -14.11 14.97 -5.00
N VAL A 182 -15.42 14.66 -4.93
CA VAL A 182 -15.93 13.53 -4.13
C VAL A 182 -16.06 12.22 -4.91
N GLU A 183 -16.43 12.27 -6.20
CA GLU A 183 -16.74 11.07 -6.98
C GLU A 183 -15.50 10.24 -7.36
N GLY A 184 -14.34 10.88 -7.49
CA GLY A 184 -13.08 10.27 -7.91
C GLY A 184 -12.52 9.17 -6.99
N PHE A 185 -13.10 8.97 -5.81
CA PHE A 185 -12.76 7.87 -4.89
C PHE A 185 -13.62 6.61 -5.06
N PHE A 186 -14.83 6.72 -5.62
CA PHE A 186 -15.81 5.62 -5.59
C PHE A 186 -15.95 4.88 -6.93
N ASN A 187 -15.91 5.58 -8.07
CA ASN A 187 -16.10 4.96 -9.38
C ASN A 187 -14.78 4.82 -10.17
N LYS A 188 -14.09 3.69 -10.00
CA LYS A 188 -13.15 3.19 -11.01
C LYS A 188 -13.88 2.19 -11.92
N PRO A 189 -13.84 2.35 -13.26
CA PRO A 189 -14.52 1.42 -14.18
C PRO A 189 -13.98 -0.02 -14.10
N ASP A 190 -12.72 -0.20 -13.65
CA ASP A 190 -12.09 -1.51 -13.47
C ASP A 190 -12.21 -2.09 -12.04
N TYR A 191 -12.95 -1.44 -11.13
CA TYR A 191 -13.12 -1.99 -9.77
C TYR A 191 -14.13 -3.14 -9.78
N ILE A 192 -13.61 -4.36 -9.69
CA ILE A 192 -14.37 -5.60 -9.50
C ILE A 192 -14.42 -5.91 -8.01
N SER A 193 -15.62 -6.13 -7.46
CA SER A 193 -15.79 -6.48 -6.05
C SER A 193 -15.18 -7.87 -5.74
N PRO A 194 -14.51 -8.06 -4.59
CA PRO A 194 -14.13 -9.39 -4.12
C PRO A 194 -15.31 -10.36 -3.94
N LEU A 195 -16.54 -9.84 -3.82
CA LEU A 195 -17.77 -10.65 -3.75
C LEU A 195 -18.29 -11.13 -5.12
N ASP A 196 -17.72 -10.63 -6.22
CA ASP A 196 -18.04 -11.03 -7.59
C ASP A 196 -16.98 -12.00 -8.19
N ASP A 197 -15.87 -12.23 -7.48
CA ASP A 197 -14.80 -13.15 -7.92
C ASP A 197 -15.24 -14.61 -7.76
N LEU A 198 -14.88 -15.46 -8.73
CA LEU A 198 -15.20 -16.89 -8.74
C LEU A 198 -14.71 -17.61 -7.47
N ALA A 199 -13.59 -17.18 -6.89
CA ALA A 199 -13.09 -17.75 -5.64
C ALA A 199 -14.08 -17.62 -4.46
N PHE A 200 -14.86 -16.53 -4.40
CA PHE A 200 -15.82 -16.29 -3.32
C PHE A 200 -16.94 -17.33 -3.32
N ASP A 201 -17.60 -17.54 -4.47
CA ASP A 201 -18.66 -18.54 -4.60
C ASP A 201 -18.15 -19.99 -4.52
N MET A 202 -16.88 -20.27 -4.84
CA MET A 202 -16.33 -21.63 -4.84
C MET A 202 -15.98 -22.17 -3.45
N TYR A 203 -15.79 -21.30 -2.46
CA TYR A 203 -15.36 -21.70 -1.10
C TYR A 203 -16.38 -21.41 0.01
N GLN A 204 -17.44 -20.66 -0.25
CA GLN A 204 -18.46 -20.31 0.75
C GLN A 204 -19.78 -21.07 0.55
N ASP A 205 -20.53 -21.23 1.65
CA ASP A 205 -21.93 -21.68 1.59
C ASP A 205 -22.79 -20.70 0.74
N PRO A 206 -23.60 -21.20 -0.22
CA PRO A 206 -24.38 -20.33 -1.12
C PRO A 206 -25.40 -19.42 -0.45
N GLU A 207 -25.99 -19.83 0.69
CA GLU A 207 -26.96 -19.01 1.41
C GLU A 207 -26.25 -17.87 2.14
N ILE A 208 -25.13 -18.17 2.80
CA ILE A 208 -24.26 -17.17 3.43
C ILE A 208 -23.73 -16.17 2.39
N ALA A 209 -23.30 -16.64 1.21
CA ALA A 209 -22.86 -15.78 0.11
C ALA A 209 -23.96 -14.79 -0.33
N GLN A 210 -25.21 -15.24 -0.44
CA GLN A 210 -26.36 -14.36 -0.73
C GLN A 210 -26.70 -13.38 0.41
N ILE A 211 -26.47 -13.77 1.67
CA ILE A 211 -26.66 -12.89 2.84
C ILE A 211 -25.56 -11.81 2.85
N ILE A 212 -24.30 -12.16 2.62
CA ILE A 212 -23.18 -11.21 2.52
C ILE A 212 -23.44 -10.20 1.39
N ARG A 213 -23.86 -10.65 0.20
CA ARG A 213 -24.24 -9.76 -0.92
C ARG A 213 -25.41 -8.82 -0.57
N ARG A 214 -26.36 -9.26 0.26
CA ARG A 214 -27.46 -8.40 0.76
C ARG A 214 -26.98 -7.37 1.78
N LEU A 215 -26.17 -7.77 2.76
CA LEU A 215 -25.61 -6.88 3.78
C LEU A 215 -24.63 -5.86 3.20
N GLU A 216 -23.84 -6.23 2.18
CA GLU A 216 -22.94 -5.29 1.51
C GLU A 216 -23.70 -4.15 0.82
N ARG A 217 -24.82 -4.46 0.13
CA ARG A 217 -25.69 -3.43 -0.47
C ARG A 217 -26.29 -2.53 0.61
N LYS A 218 -26.79 -3.10 1.72
CA LYS A 218 -27.27 -2.32 2.88
C LYS A 218 -26.17 -1.47 3.54
N LYS A 219 -24.92 -1.93 3.53
CA LYS A 219 -23.78 -1.16 4.05
C LYS A 219 -23.48 0.05 3.16
N GLN A 220 -23.56 -0.11 1.84
CA GLN A 220 -23.41 0.98 0.88
C GLN A 220 -24.55 1.99 1.01
N GLU A 221 -25.80 1.52 1.12
CA GLU A 221 -26.97 2.35 1.42
C GLU A 221 -26.81 3.12 2.75
N ALA A 222 -26.37 2.45 3.82
CA ALA A 222 -26.14 3.06 5.12
C ALA A 222 -25.04 4.14 5.11
N VAL A 223 -24.00 3.98 4.27
CA VAL A 223 -22.98 5.03 4.07
C VAL A 223 -23.57 6.23 3.31
N LEU A 224 -24.38 6.01 2.27
CA LEU A 224 -25.06 7.09 1.53
C LEU A 224 -26.13 7.82 2.37
N GLN A 225 -26.70 7.15 3.37
CA GLN A 225 -27.63 7.71 4.36
C GLN A 225 -26.92 8.28 5.61
N GLU A 226 -25.59 8.40 5.60
CA GLU A 226 -24.74 8.88 6.71
C GLU A 226 -24.87 8.10 8.04
N ARG A 227 -25.45 6.89 8.01
CA ARG A 227 -25.64 6.00 9.17
C ARG A 227 -24.37 5.22 9.48
N TYR A 228 -23.28 5.93 9.74
CA TYR A 228 -21.93 5.35 9.86
C TYR A 228 -21.82 4.25 10.94
N GLU A 229 -22.56 4.35 12.06
CA GLU A 229 -22.60 3.29 13.07
C GLU A 229 -23.26 1.99 12.57
N TYR A 230 -24.33 2.09 11.79
CA TYR A 230 -25.00 0.94 11.19
C TYR A 230 -24.14 0.33 10.08
N ALA A 231 -23.51 1.16 9.24
CA ALA A 231 -22.51 0.72 8.28
C ALA A 231 -21.31 0.00 8.93
N LYS A 232 -20.88 0.44 10.12
CA LYS A 232 -19.84 -0.25 10.91
C LYS A 232 -20.32 -1.63 11.39
N LYS A 233 -21.51 -1.71 12.01
CA LYS A 233 -22.12 -2.99 12.46
C LYS A 233 -22.27 -3.98 11.29
N LEU A 234 -22.71 -3.50 10.13
CA LEU A 234 -22.81 -4.31 8.91
C LEU A 234 -21.44 -4.81 8.41
N LYS A 235 -20.40 -3.97 8.44
CA LYS A 235 -19.02 -4.38 8.08
C LYS A 235 -18.49 -5.49 9.01
N GLU A 236 -18.73 -5.36 10.30
CA GLU A 236 -18.32 -6.35 11.32
C GLU A 236 -19.06 -7.69 11.08
N ALA A 237 -20.38 -7.65 10.90
CA ALA A 237 -21.19 -8.84 10.60
C ALA A 237 -20.78 -9.53 9.28
N ILE A 238 -20.49 -8.79 8.21
CA ILE A 238 -19.97 -9.33 6.94
C ILE A 238 -18.65 -10.08 7.15
N THR A 239 -17.77 -9.56 8.01
CA THR A 239 -16.44 -10.15 8.27
C THR A 239 -16.55 -11.48 9.01
N GLU A 240 -17.48 -11.62 9.96
CA GLU A 240 -17.74 -12.90 10.64
C GLU A 240 -18.52 -13.89 9.74
N LEU A 241 -19.47 -13.41 8.94
CA LEU A 241 -20.19 -14.25 7.98
C LEU A 241 -19.26 -14.88 6.93
N GLN A 242 -18.21 -14.19 6.48
CA GLN A 242 -17.23 -14.77 5.56
C GLN A 242 -16.53 -16.01 6.17
N LYS A 243 -16.04 -15.90 7.41
CA LYS A 243 -15.42 -17.02 8.16
C LYS A 243 -16.40 -18.17 8.37
N VAL A 244 -17.66 -17.86 8.68
CA VAL A 244 -18.73 -18.85 8.85
C VAL A 244 -19.07 -19.53 7.52
N GLY A 245 -19.14 -18.79 6.42
CA GLY A 245 -19.43 -19.30 5.09
C GLY A 245 -18.39 -20.30 4.60
N GLU A 246 -17.11 -20.02 4.82
CA GLU A 246 -16.00 -20.95 4.54
C GLU A 246 -16.10 -22.22 5.42
N LYS A 247 -16.39 -22.07 6.71
CA LYS A 247 -16.54 -23.22 7.63
C LYS A 247 -17.74 -24.09 7.27
N LEU A 248 -18.89 -23.49 6.93
CA LEU A 248 -20.08 -24.22 6.45
C LEU A 248 -19.78 -24.93 5.12
N GLY A 249 -19.18 -24.24 4.16
CA GLY A 249 -18.76 -24.84 2.88
C GLY A 249 -17.84 -26.06 3.06
N LYS A 250 -16.89 -25.99 4.01
CA LYS A 250 -16.03 -27.13 4.36
C LYS A 250 -16.81 -28.30 4.97
N MET A 251 -17.71 -28.05 5.93
CA MET A 251 -18.52 -29.11 6.54
C MET A 251 -19.50 -29.74 5.54
N GLU A 252 -20.01 -28.96 4.60
CA GLU A 252 -20.90 -29.42 3.53
C GLU A 252 -20.17 -30.37 2.54
N VAL A 253 -18.91 -30.06 2.21
CA VAL A 253 -18.04 -30.97 1.44
C VAL A 253 -17.70 -32.24 2.23
N GLU A 254 -17.36 -32.14 3.52
CA GLU A 254 -17.12 -33.30 4.39
C GLU A 254 -18.37 -34.21 4.48
N LYS A 255 -19.57 -33.62 4.59
CA LYS A 255 -20.84 -34.35 4.58
C LYS A 255 -21.05 -35.09 3.26
N ARG A 256 -20.78 -34.45 2.11
CA ARG A 256 -20.88 -35.13 0.80
C ARG A 256 -19.87 -36.27 0.69
N GLN A 257 -18.63 -36.07 1.14
CA GLN A 257 -17.62 -37.12 1.11
C GLN A 257 -17.99 -38.33 1.98
N ALA A 258 -18.67 -38.13 3.10
CA ALA A 258 -19.24 -39.22 3.90
C ALA A 258 -20.31 -40.00 3.11
N VAL A 259 -21.25 -39.31 2.43
CA VAL A 259 -22.26 -39.95 1.56
C VAL A 259 -21.62 -40.71 0.39
N GLU A 260 -20.58 -40.15 -0.24
CA GLU A 260 -19.83 -40.79 -1.35
C GLU A 260 -19.04 -42.03 -0.89
N ASN A 261 -18.71 -42.12 0.41
CA ASN A 261 -18.10 -43.29 1.05
C ASN A 261 -19.13 -44.27 1.65
N GLU A 262 -20.43 -44.07 1.42
CA GLU A 262 -21.55 -44.82 2.03
C GLU A 262 -21.61 -44.76 3.58
N ASP A 263 -20.93 -43.80 4.20
CA ASP A 263 -20.97 -43.53 5.65
C ASP A 263 -22.14 -42.59 5.97
N TYR A 264 -23.34 -43.17 5.97
CA TYR A 264 -24.58 -42.45 6.24
C TYR A 264 -24.68 -41.92 7.68
N ASP A 265 -24.01 -42.56 8.65
CA ASP A 265 -24.04 -42.15 10.05
C ASP A 265 -23.22 -40.86 10.28
N THR A 266 -21.99 -40.77 9.75
CA THR A 266 -21.25 -39.50 9.86
C THR A 266 -21.82 -38.42 8.94
N ALA A 267 -22.42 -38.78 7.80
CA ALA A 267 -23.17 -37.83 6.97
C ALA A 267 -24.39 -37.24 7.72
N ALA A 268 -25.15 -38.07 8.46
CA ALA A 268 -26.27 -37.62 9.26
C ALA A 268 -25.81 -36.72 10.43
N ALA A 269 -24.75 -37.12 11.16
CA ALA A 269 -24.17 -36.31 12.22
C ALA A 269 -23.63 -34.96 11.71
N LYS A 270 -22.97 -34.95 10.53
CA LYS A 270 -22.51 -33.72 9.87
C LYS A 270 -23.67 -32.82 9.44
N LYS A 271 -24.78 -33.39 8.97
CA LYS A 271 -25.98 -32.60 8.65
C LYS A 271 -26.51 -31.87 9.89
N VAL A 272 -26.68 -32.57 11.01
CA VAL A 272 -27.14 -31.96 12.28
C VAL A 272 -26.19 -30.84 12.72
N GLN A 273 -24.87 -31.07 12.68
CA GLN A 273 -23.88 -30.04 13.01
C GLN A 273 -23.94 -28.80 12.09
N ILE A 274 -24.28 -28.97 10.82
CA ILE A 274 -24.45 -27.86 9.86
C ILE A 274 -25.72 -27.07 10.16
N ASP A 275 -26.84 -27.77 10.40
CA ASP A 275 -28.14 -27.15 10.68
C ASP A 275 -28.11 -26.40 12.04
N GLU A 276 -27.53 -26.99 13.09
CA GLU A 276 -27.30 -26.36 14.39
C GLU A 276 -26.36 -25.15 14.29
N PHE A 277 -25.23 -25.27 13.59
CA PHE A 277 -24.26 -24.17 13.47
C PHE A 277 -24.81 -23.01 12.64
N ARG A 278 -25.60 -23.28 11.60
CA ARG A 278 -26.33 -22.26 10.82
C ARG A 278 -27.33 -21.51 11.71
N LEU A 279 -28.16 -22.23 12.48
CA LEU A 279 -29.15 -21.63 13.39
C LEU A 279 -28.47 -20.76 14.46
N GLN A 280 -27.37 -21.26 15.05
CA GLN A 280 -26.62 -20.55 16.08
C GLN A 280 -26.04 -19.23 15.55
N ILE A 281 -25.41 -19.22 14.37
CA ILE A 281 -24.87 -17.98 13.80
C ILE A 281 -25.96 -16.99 13.39
N TYR A 282 -27.10 -17.44 12.86
CA TYR A 282 -28.21 -16.54 12.51
C TYR A 282 -28.80 -15.84 13.74
N ARG A 283 -28.75 -16.51 14.90
CA ARG A 283 -29.10 -15.93 16.21
C ARG A 283 -28.00 -15.00 16.74
N ASP A 284 -26.75 -15.45 16.79
CA ASP A 284 -25.64 -14.69 17.40
C ASP A 284 -25.35 -13.38 16.66
N LEU A 285 -25.53 -13.35 15.34
CA LEU A 285 -25.39 -12.14 14.52
C LEU A 285 -26.70 -11.36 14.36
N ASN A 286 -27.84 -11.84 14.88
CA ASN A 286 -29.18 -11.29 14.64
C ASN A 286 -29.40 -10.87 13.18
N VAL A 287 -29.13 -11.79 12.24
CA VAL A 287 -29.12 -11.51 10.79
C VAL A 287 -30.46 -10.92 10.31
N TYR A 288 -31.57 -11.27 10.96
CA TYR A 288 -32.89 -10.71 10.69
C TYR A 288 -32.96 -9.21 11.02
N ASP A 289 -32.49 -8.75 12.18
CA ASP A 289 -32.50 -7.32 12.51
C ASP A 289 -31.45 -6.54 11.71
N LEU A 290 -30.28 -7.12 11.43
CA LEU A 290 -29.28 -6.49 10.56
C LEU A 290 -29.80 -6.22 9.14
N LEU A 291 -30.70 -7.06 8.62
CA LEU A 291 -31.31 -6.87 7.30
C LEU A 291 -32.49 -5.86 7.31
N GLU A 292 -33.00 -5.45 8.48
CA GLU A 292 -34.25 -4.71 8.70
C GLU A 292 -35.38 -4.96 7.66
N PRO A 293 -35.93 -6.19 7.53
CA PRO A 293 -36.94 -6.52 6.51
C PRO A 293 -38.25 -5.72 6.64
N THR A 294 -38.49 -5.10 7.80
CA THR A 294 -39.71 -4.35 8.13
C THR A 294 -39.52 -2.82 8.04
N GLY A 295 -38.40 -2.37 7.47
CA GLY A 295 -38.00 -0.96 7.52
C GLY A 295 -37.31 -0.57 8.82
N THR A 296 -36.93 0.70 8.94
CA THR A 296 -36.03 1.21 9.98
C THR A 296 -36.60 1.09 11.39
N ARG A 297 -35.96 0.29 12.24
CA ARG A 297 -36.36 0.11 13.65
C ARG A 297 -35.68 1.13 14.58
N HIS A 298 -36.04 2.41 14.46
CA HIS A 298 -35.72 3.41 15.48
C HIS A 298 -36.75 3.38 16.63
N PRO A 299 -36.28 3.13 17.85
CA PRO A 299 -36.31 4.12 18.92
C PRO A 299 -34.85 4.56 19.25
N VAL A 300 -34.56 5.76 19.74
CA VAL A 300 -35.39 6.84 20.31
C VAL A 300 -34.95 8.17 19.65
N PRO A 301 -35.82 9.20 19.49
CA PRO A 301 -35.37 10.55 19.14
C PRO A 301 -34.49 11.11 20.27
N VAL A 302 -33.32 11.68 19.93
CA VAL A 302 -32.52 12.44 20.91
C VAL A 302 -33.14 13.83 21.04
N GLU A 303 -34.17 13.93 21.89
CA GLU A 303 -34.82 15.20 22.20
C GLU A 303 -33.85 16.13 22.95
N PHE A 304 -33.52 17.24 22.31
CA PHE A 304 -32.57 18.24 22.82
C PHE A 304 -33.28 19.20 23.80
N GLU A 305 -33.86 18.67 24.88
CA GLU A 305 -34.57 19.45 25.89
C GLU A 305 -33.63 20.06 26.94
N SER A 306 -33.88 21.34 27.25
CA SER A 306 -33.02 22.20 28.07
C SER A 306 -32.92 21.81 29.55
N TYR A 307 -31.75 22.01 30.14
CA TYR A 307 -31.49 21.87 31.59
C TYR A 307 -32.58 22.51 32.46
N ARG A 308 -33.28 21.69 33.27
CA ARG A 308 -34.15 22.19 34.34
C ARG A 308 -34.20 21.27 35.57
N GLN A 309 -33.09 21.20 36.31
CA GLN A 309 -33.07 20.53 37.61
C GLN A 309 -33.88 21.31 38.66
N GLN A 310 -34.85 20.64 39.31
CA GLN A 310 -35.11 20.85 40.74
C GLN A 310 -35.96 19.74 41.41
N THR A 311 -35.39 19.16 42.47
CA THR A 311 -36.04 18.52 43.64
C THR A 311 -37.04 17.33 43.46
N PRO A 312 -36.73 16.16 44.06
CA PRO A 312 -37.71 15.10 44.38
C PRO A 312 -38.25 15.25 45.82
N PRO A 313 -39.07 14.32 46.38
CA PRO A 313 -40.06 13.41 45.77
C PRO A 313 -41.47 13.54 46.40
N ARG A 314 -42.53 12.99 45.77
CA ARG A 314 -43.70 12.51 46.57
C ARG A 314 -44.49 11.35 45.96
N LEU A 315 -44.67 10.36 46.85
CA LEU A 315 -45.62 9.24 46.91
C LEU A 315 -47.09 9.52 46.51
N MET A 316 -47.82 8.41 46.29
CA MET A 316 -49.30 8.24 46.26
C MET A 316 -50.01 8.69 44.95
N GLU A 317 -51.09 8.04 44.43
CA GLU A 317 -51.83 6.81 44.84
C GLU A 317 -52.74 6.28 43.70
N LEU A 318 -53.16 4.99 43.79
CA LEU A 318 -54.49 4.36 43.50
C LEU A 318 -55.34 4.73 42.24
N ASP A 319 -56.22 3.90 41.64
CA ASP A 319 -56.59 2.46 41.74
C ASP A 319 -57.65 2.15 40.63
N ARG A 320 -58.01 0.87 40.45
CA ARG A 320 -59.18 0.30 39.71
C ARG A 320 -59.14 0.29 38.16
N SER A 321 -59.73 -0.69 37.48
CA SER A 321 -60.50 -1.86 37.97
C SER A 321 -60.37 -3.12 37.08
N SER A 322 -60.38 -4.28 37.74
CA SER A 322 -60.44 -5.67 37.25
C SER A 322 -61.91 -6.18 37.23
N PRO A 323 -62.21 -7.50 37.10
CA PRO A 323 -61.60 -8.65 36.39
C PRO A 323 -62.73 -9.37 35.55
N PRO A 324 -62.85 -10.72 35.41
CA PRO A 324 -61.92 -11.86 35.45
C PRO A 324 -61.92 -12.59 34.08
N MET A 325 -61.78 -13.91 33.83
CA MET A 325 -61.49 -15.24 34.46
C MET A 325 -60.96 -16.12 33.27
N MET A 326 -60.32 -17.30 33.31
CA MET A 326 -59.72 -18.34 34.19
C MET A 326 -58.69 -19.07 33.26
N MET A 327 -57.75 -19.99 33.58
CA MET A 327 -57.06 -20.63 34.73
C MET A 327 -55.81 -21.33 34.05
N HIS A 328 -54.93 -22.17 34.61
CA HIS A 328 -54.79 -22.95 35.86
C HIS A 328 -53.31 -22.84 36.35
N SER A 329 -52.85 -23.80 37.17
CA SER A 329 -51.44 -24.05 37.57
C SER A 329 -51.26 -25.58 37.78
N PRO A 330 -50.07 -26.17 38.08
CA PRO A 330 -49.36 -25.95 39.37
C PRO A 330 -47.81 -25.92 39.33
N LEU A 331 -47.20 -25.51 40.45
CA LEU A 331 -45.78 -25.68 40.84
C LEU A 331 -45.64 -26.77 41.94
N PRO A 332 -44.42 -27.29 42.22
CA PRO A 332 -43.57 -26.77 43.32
C PRO A 332 -42.06 -26.66 42.94
N MET A 333 -41.22 -25.76 43.46
CA MET A 333 -40.68 -25.60 44.84
C MET A 333 -39.97 -26.90 45.33
N ASN A 334 -38.71 -26.93 45.79
CA ASN A 334 -38.02 -26.05 46.76
C ASN A 334 -36.49 -26.36 46.86
N TYR A 335 -35.66 -25.41 47.37
CA TYR A 335 -34.42 -25.57 48.20
C TYR A 335 -33.21 -26.45 47.73
N ASP A 336 -31.93 -26.22 48.09
CA ASP A 336 -31.18 -25.07 48.67
C ASP A 336 -29.63 -25.25 48.48
N GLU A 337 -28.84 -24.33 49.05
CA GLU A 337 -27.43 -24.38 49.50
C GLU A 337 -26.23 -24.22 48.53
N ARG A 338 -25.31 -23.34 48.97
CA ARG A 338 -23.86 -23.25 48.67
C ARG A 338 -23.10 -24.21 49.62
N PRO A 339 -21.88 -24.74 49.33
CA PRO A 339 -20.71 -23.87 49.10
C PRO A 339 -19.53 -24.45 48.27
N LEU A 340 -18.46 -23.65 48.16
CA LEU A 340 -17.09 -24.11 47.85
C LEU A 340 -16.40 -24.55 49.16
N PRO A 341 -15.54 -25.59 49.18
CA PRO A 341 -14.09 -25.34 49.12
C PRO A 341 -13.25 -26.46 48.45
N ALA A 342 -11.93 -26.45 48.64
CA ALA A 342 -10.93 -27.13 47.79
C ALA A 342 -10.20 -28.37 48.38
N MET A 343 -9.45 -29.04 47.49
CA MET A 343 -8.16 -29.76 47.67
C MET A 343 -8.08 -31.29 47.99
N LYS A 344 -7.21 -31.95 47.18
CA LYS A 344 -6.30 -33.11 47.44
C LYS A 344 -6.85 -34.53 47.61
N SER A 345 -6.40 -35.48 46.76
CA SER A 345 -5.36 -36.50 47.11
C SER A 345 -5.36 -37.82 46.28
N LYS A 346 -4.22 -38.14 45.62
CA LYS A 346 -3.61 -39.48 45.29
C LYS A 346 -4.42 -40.66 44.69
N GLY A 347 -3.87 -41.25 43.61
CA GLY A 347 -3.22 -42.58 43.73
C GLY A 347 -3.54 -43.71 42.71
N GLY A 348 -2.52 -44.19 41.96
CA GLY A 348 -2.46 -45.51 41.27
C GLY A 348 -3.15 -45.63 39.89
N GLY A 349 -2.79 -46.57 38.99
CA GLY A 349 -1.55 -47.38 38.96
C GLY A 349 -1.53 -48.69 38.11
N ALA A 350 -1.23 -48.61 36.80
CA ALA A 350 -0.71 -49.71 35.92
C ALA A 350 -1.62 -50.97 35.70
N PRO A 351 -1.25 -52.03 34.93
CA PRO A 351 -0.33 -52.24 33.78
C PRO A 351 -1.12 -52.84 32.55
N PRO A 352 -0.64 -53.75 31.65
CA PRO A 352 0.73 -54.06 31.16
C PRO A 352 1.14 -53.73 29.68
N PRO A 353 0.82 -54.53 28.64
CA PRO A 353 1.73 -55.52 27.99
C PRO A 353 2.19 -55.15 26.55
N GLU A 354 3.15 -55.80 25.85
CA GLU A 354 4.38 -56.57 26.14
C GLU A 354 5.18 -56.77 24.80
N ALA A 355 6.08 -57.77 24.66
CA ALA A 355 6.89 -58.05 23.44
C ALA A 355 6.92 -59.57 23.11
N PRO A 356 7.73 -60.09 22.15
CA PRO A 356 9.10 -60.54 22.47
C PRO A 356 10.11 -60.44 21.24
N PRO A 357 11.24 -61.18 21.11
CA PRO A 357 12.57 -60.56 21.33
C PRO A 357 13.72 -60.93 20.36
N GLY A 358 14.91 -60.31 20.53
CA GLY A 358 16.21 -60.78 19.96
C GLY A 358 17.37 -59.77 20.09
N GLY A 359 18.56 -60.22 20.53
CA GLY A 359 19.81 -59.43 20.61
C GLY A 359 21.04 -60.32 20.33
N PRO A 360 22.29 -60.03 20.80
CA PRO A 360 22.76 -58.88 21.61
C PRO A 360 24.14 -58.29 21.16
N ALA A 361 24.71 -57.38 21.98
CA ALA A 361 26.16 -56.99 22.07
C ALA A 361 26.79 -56.21 20.88
N THR A 362 27.84 -55.37 21.01
CA THR A 362 28.50 -54.66 22.14
C THR A 362 29.20 -53.38 21.59
N PRO A 363 29.64 -52.40 22.43
CA PRO A 363 30.12 -51.10 21.95
C PRO A 363 31.66 -50.96 21.86
N HIS A 364 32.14 -50.08 20.97
CA HIS A 364 33.25 -49.18 21.30
C HIS A 364 33.28 -47.92 20.44
N SER A 365 33.96 -46.87 20.92
CA SER A 365 34.23 -45.65 20.14
C SER A 365 35.57 -45.75 19.43
N GLU A 366 35.70 -45.13 18.26
CA GLU A 366 36.96 -44.45 17.92
C GLU A 366 36.74 -43.25 16.98
N ARG A 367 37.73 -42.34 16.95
CA ARG A 367 37.62 -40.98 16.38
C ARG A 367 38.73 -40.75 15.35
N ALA A 368 38.37 -40.75 14.07
CA ALA A 368 39.27 -40.37 12.98
C ALA A 368 39.09 -38.91 12.56
N LEU A 369 40.12 -38.32 11.98
CA LEU A 369 40.21 -36.90 11.58
C LEU A 369 39.66 -36.65 10.16
N PRO A 370 39.21 -35.43 9.83
CA PRO A 370 38.63 -35.13 8.52
C PRO A 370 39.68 -35.16 7.41
N VAL A 371 39.47 -36.03 6.42
CA VAL A 371 40.23 -36.02 5.16
C VAL A 371 39.73 -34.86 4.29
N GLN A 372 40.67 -34.01 3.86
CA GLN A 372 40.38 -32.93 2.92
C GLN A 372 40.03 -33.52 1.54
N ARG A 373 38.92 -33.10 0.94
CA ARG A 373 38.73 -33.25 -0.51
C ARG A 373 39.48 -32.11 -1.22
N PRO A 374 40.11 -32.37 -2.39
CA PRO A 374 40.78 -31.33 -3.17
C PRO A 374 39.77 -30.28 -3.66
N PRO A 375 40.22 -29.05 -3.98
CA PRO A 375 39.36 -28.05 -4.59
C PRO A 375 38.86 -28.53 -5.97
N PRO A 376 37.67 -28.09 -6.41
CA PRO A 376 37.26 -28.29 -7.79
C PRO A 376 38.26 -27.58 -8.73
N LEU A 377 38.50 -28.19 -9.88
CA LEU A 377 39.22 -27.55 -10.99
C LEU A 377 38.40 -26.35 -11.51
N PRO A 378 39.02 -25.39 -12.21
CA PRO A 378 38.29 -24.32 -12.88
C PRO A 378 37.28 -24.94 -13.85
N GLU A 379 36.02 -24.51 -13.77
CA GLU A 379 35.07 -24.73 -14.85
C GLU A 379 35.58 -23.93 -16.07
N GLU A 380 35.81 -24.59 -17.20
CA GLU A 380 36.17 -23.89 -18.43
C GLU A 380 35.02 -22.97 -18.84
N GLU A 381 35.34 -21.72 -19.21
CA GLU A 381 34.34 -20.78 -19.74
C GLU A 381 33.88 -21.25 -21.12
N VAL A 382 32.87 -22.12 -21.15
CA VAL A 382 32.22 -22.57 -22.38
C VAL A 382 31.48 -21.38 -23.00
N GLU A 383 32.12 -20.72 -23.98
CA GLU A 383 31.44 -19.77 -24.84
C GLU A 383 30.22 -20.44 -25.50
N PRO A 384 29.02 -19.85 -25.42
CA PRO A 384 27.81 -20.50 -25.92
C PRO A 384 27.83 -20.56 -27.46
N GLU A 385 27.68 -21.77 -28.02
CA GLU A 385 27.63 -21.99 -29.47
C GLU A 385 26.53 -21.13 -30.13
N ILE A 386 26.94 -20.20 -31.00
CA ILE A 386 26.09 -19.13 -31.57
C ILE A 386 25.19 -19.64 -32.72
N ASN A 387 24.90 -20.95 -32.77
CA ASN A 387 24.26 -21.65 -33.90
C ASN A 387 22.89 -22.29 -33.57
N GLN A 388 22.29 -21.98 -32.41
CA GLN A 388 20.90 -22.39 -32.11
C GLN A 388 19.92 -21.30 -32.57
N GLU A 389 18.90 -21.66 -33.35
CA GLU A 389 17.87 -20.69 -33.78
C GLU A 389 17.18 -20.04 -32.55
N PRO A 390 16.85 -18.74 -32.61
CA PRO A 390 16.13 -18.08 -31.52
C PRO A 390 14.76 -18.72 -31.29
N GLU A 391 14.30 -18.74 -30.04
CA GLU A 391 13.02 -19.38 -29.73
C GLU A 391 11.84 -18.69 -30.44
N PRO A 392 10.77 -19.42 -30.80
CA PRO A 392 9.62 -18.83 -31.47
C PRO A 392 8.95 -17.76 -30.59
N MET A 393 8.63 -16.63 -31.21
CA MET A 393 7.92 -15.50 -30.59
C MET A 393 6.51 -15.92 -30.15
N THR A 394 5.97 -15.32 -29.08
CA THR A 394 4.57 -15.56 -28.69
C THR A 394 3.61 -14.87 -29.67
N GLU A 395 2.33 -15.30 -29.74
CA GLU A 395 1.36 -14.64 -30.63
C GLU A 395 1.12 -13.15 -30.26
N VAL A 396 1.36 -12.77 -29.00
CA VAL A 396 1.33 -11.36 -28.57
C VAL A 396 2.52 -10.62 -29.16
N ASP A 397 3.74 -11.15 -28.97
CA ASP A 397 4.97 -10.57 -29.52
C ASP A 397 4.91 -10.44 -31.06
N LEU A 398 4.40 -11.46 -31.75
CA LEU A 398 4.20 -11.47 -33.21
C LEU A 398 3.23 -10.38 -33.67
N ARG A 399 2.11 -10.19 -32.94
CA ARG A 399 1.09 -9.20 -33.29
C ARG A 399 1.56 -7.78 -33.01
N GLU A 400 2.27 -7.55 -31.90
CA GLU A 400 2.88 -6.25 -31.59
C GLU A 400 4.00 -5.90 -32.58
N ALA A 401 4.80 -6.89 -33.00
CA ALA A 401 5.95 -6.68 -33.86
C ALA A 401 5.68 -6.80 -35.35
N SER A 402 4.43 -6.97 -35.81
CA SER A 402 4.09 -7.21 -37.23
C SER A 402 4.82 -6.27 -38.18
N THR A 403 4.69 -4.95 -38.01
CA THR A 403 5.35 -3.95 -38.88
C THR A 403 6.89 -4.03 -38.84
N ALA A 404 7.49 -4.57 -37.77
CA ALA A 404 8.93 -4.83 -37.72
C ALA A 404 9.30 -6.14 -38.43
N ILE A 405 8.45 -7.17 -38.37
CA ILE A 405 8.58 -8.43 -39.11
C ILE A 405 8.45 -8.18 -40.61
N ASP A 406 7.49 -7.33 -41.02
CA ASP A 406 7.24 -6.94 -42.41
C ASP A 406 8.43 -6.17 -43.04
N VAL A 407 9.23 -5.48 -42.23
CA VAL A 407 10.38 -4.65 -42.66
C VAL A 407 11.72 -5.39 -42.55
N PHE A 408 12.00 -6.04 -41.42
CA PHE A 408 13.31 -6.64 -41.12
C PHE A 408 13.33 -8.17 -41.25
N GLY A 409 12.17 -8.78 -41.51
CA GLY A 409 12.02 -10.22 -41.58
C GLY A 409 11.91 -10.89 -40.21
N TYR A 410 11.10 -11.96 -40.16
CA TYR A 410 10.91 -12.76 -38.94
C TYR A 410 12.21 -13.22 -38.25
N PRO A 411 13.26 -13.71 -38.97
CA PRO A 411 14.48 -14.22 -38.32
C PRO A 411 15.30 -13.16 -37.57
N LEU A 412 15.20 -11.89 -37.95
CA LEU A 412 15.86 -10.80 -37.22
C LEU A 412 15.03 -10.41 -35.99
N VAL A 413 13.72 -10.29 -36.14
CA VAL A 413 12.84 -9.86 -35.04
C VAL A 413 12.76 -10.94 -33.95
N SER A 414 12.76 -12.23 -34.29
CA SER A 414 12.82 -13.31 -33.30
C SER A 414 14.11 -13.26 -32.46
N LYS A 415 15.28 -12.98 -33.07
CA LYS A 415 16.52 -12.70 -32.33
C LYS A 415 16.36 -11.51 -31.35
N ALA A 416 15.71 -10.42 -31.77
CA ALA A 416 15.43 -9.26 -30.91
C ALA A 416 14.44 -9.55 -29.75
N TYR A 417 13.69 -10.65 -29.82
CA TYR A 417 12.76 -11.09 -28.80
C TYR A 417 13.28 -12.24 -27.91
N SER A 418 14.33 -12.95 -28.34
CA SER A 418 14.95 -14.08 -27.64
C SER A 418 15.36 -13.76 -26.19
N LYS A 419 15.28 -14.75 -25.29
CA LYS A 419 15.82 -14.65 -23.93
C LYS A 419 17.34 -14.51 -23.93
N THR A 420 18.03 -15.04 -24.93
CA THR A 420 19.48 -14.93 -25.13
C THR A 420 19.87 -13.49 -25.46
N TRP A 421 20.66 -12.85 -24.59
CA TRP A 421 20.95 -11.43 -24.70
C TRP A 421 21.87 -11.06 -25.87
N SER A 422 22.81 -11.95 -26.24
CA SER A 422 23.69 -11.76 -27.38
C SER A 422 22.91 -11.75 -28.70
N TYR A 423 21.85 -12.56 -28.83
CA TYR A 423 20.95 -12.50 -30.00
C TYR A 423 20.17 -11.17 -30.07
N ARG A 424 19.80 -10.58 -28.92
CA ARG A 424 19.14 -9.26 -28.91
C ARG A 424 20.10 -8.12 -29.27
N GLU A 425 21.37 -8.21 -28.87
CA GLU A 425 22.41 -7.28 -29.30
C GLU A 425 22.72 -7.44 -30.80
N ASP A 426 22.96 -8.66 -31.26
CA ASP A 426 23.17 -9.01 -32.68
C ASP A 426 22.02 -8.51 -33.57
N ALA A 427 20.76 -8.68 -33.17
CA ALA A 427 19.62 -8.16 -33.92
C ALA A 427 19.63 -6.62 -34.03
N LEU A 428 19.97 -5.89 -32.97
CA LEU A 428 20.07 -4.43 -33.01
C LEU A 428 21.26 -3.95 -33.86
N LEU A 429 22.38 -4.68 -33.83
CA LEU A 429 23.55 -4.42 -34.69
C LEU A 429 23.29 -4.78 -36.16
N ALA A 430 22.50 -5.82 -36.43
CA ALA A 430 22.03 -6.17 -37.77
C ALA A 430 21.10 -5.08 -38.33
N VAL A 431 20.14 -4.56 -37.54
CA VAL A 431 19.31 -3.41 -37.95
C VAL A 431 20.15 -2.16 -38.16
N TYR A 432 21.13 -1.88 -37.29
CA TYR A 432 22.09 -0.78 -37.46
C TYR A 432 22.77 -0.87 -38.82
N LYS A 433 23.37 -2.02 -39.15
CA LYS A 433 24.05 -2.25 -40.42
C LYS A 433 23.09 -2.12 -41.61
N GLN A 434 21.91 -2.75 -41.52
CA GLN A 434 20.90 -2.72 -42.57
C GLN A 434 20.40 -1.30 -42.87
N MET A 435 20.16 -0.47 -41.84
CA MET A 435 19.77 0.94 -42.03
C MET A 435 20.91 1.83 -42.54
N GLN A 436 22.16 1.50 -42.19
CA GLN A 436 23.34 2.21 -42.71
C GLN A 436 23.53 1.94 -44.21
N GLU A 437 23.50 0.66 -44.61
CA GLU A 437 23.79 0.19 -45.97
C GLU A 437 22.62 0.43 -46.95
N LEU A 438 21.35 0.34 -46.52
CA LEU A 438 20.21 0.49 -47.44
C LEU A 438 20.09 1.90 -48.02
N ALA A 439 19.99 1.99 -49.34
CA ALA A 439 19.68 3.20 -50.08
C ALA A 439 18.19 3.20 -50.49
N VAL A 440 17.32 3.28 -49.49
CA VAL A 440 15.86 3.33 -49.66
C VAL A 440 15.46 4.44 -50.61
N ARG A 441 14.77 4.10 -51.71
CA ARG A 441 14.43 5.04 -52.79
C ARG A 441 13.09 5.72 -52.60
N ASP A 442 12.13 5.05 -51.97
CA ASP A 442 10.86 5.65 -51.57
C ASP A 442 10.94 6.27 -50.16
N LYS A 443 10.19 7.37 -49.98
CA LYS A 443 10.11 8.10 -48.73
C LYS A 443 9.14 7.45 -47.74
N GLU A 444 8.09 6.78 -48.20
CA GLU A 444 7.12 6.13 -47.30
C GLU A 444 7.65 4.79 -46.80
N GLU A 445 8.36 4.04 -47.65
CA GLU A 445 9.23 2.92 -47.26
C GLU A 445 10.24 3.35 -46.17
N ALA A 446 10.98 4.45 -46.38
CA ALA A 446 11.97 4.93 -45.42
C ALA A 446 11.36 5.33 -44.06
N LYS A 447 10.18 5.99 -44.05
CA LYS A 447 9.43 6.25 -42.80
C LYS A 447 9.01 4.96 -42.11
N THR A 448 8.52 3.98 -42.86
CA THR A 448 8.04 2.70 -42.32
C THR A 448 9.19 1.92 -41.68
N MET A 449 10.34 1.90 -42.35
CA MET A 449 11.60 1.35 -41.82
C MET A 449 12.05 2.07 -40.55
N MET A 450 11.99 3.40 -40.51
CA MET A 450 12.31 4.17 -39.30
C MET A 450 11.35 3.84 -38.15
N ARG A 451 10.04 3.77 -38.40
CA ARG A 451 9.03 3.44 -37.37
C ARG A 451 9.24 2.02 -36.81
N ALA A 452 9.55 1.04 -37.67
CA ALA A 452 9.91 -0.32 -37.28
C ALA A 452 11.20 -0.37 -36.45
N ALA A 453 12.25 0.37 -36.84
CA ALA A 453 13.50 0.42 -36.09
C ALA A 453 13.32 1.07 -34.72
N ILE A 454 12.55 2.17 -34.64
CA ILE A 454 12.20 2.85 -33.39
C ILE A 454 11.42 1.93 -32.44
N PHE A 455 10.56 1.04 -32.95
CA PHE A 455 9.89 0.01 -32.14
C PHE A 455 10.89 -0.95 -31.48
N LEU A 456 11.87 -1.48 -32.23
CA LEU A 456 12.92 -2.34 -31.69
C LEU A 456 13.86 -1.59 -30.71
N VAL A 457 14.21 -0.33 -31.03
CA VAL A 457 15.00 0.56 -30.16
C VAL A 457 14.32 0.76 -28.80
N LYS A 458 13.00 0.98 -28.75
CA LYS A 458 12.29 1.12 -27.47
C LYS A 458 12.45 -0.12 -26.58
N ARG A 459 12.27 -1.32 -27.16
CA ARG A 459 12.46 -2.59 -26.44
C ARG A 459 13.90 -2.76 -25.96
N GLY A 460 14.88 -2.38 -26.77
CA GLY A 460 16.30 -2.39 -26.40
C GLY A 460 16.68 -1.38 -25.32
N ILE A 461 16.05 -0.20 -25.27
CA ILE A 461 16.29 0.81 -24.21
C ILE A 461 15.86 0.30 -22.84
N ASP A 462 14.76 -0.45 -22.77
CA ASP A 462 14.24 -1.03 -21.53
C ASP A 462 15.03 -2.27 -21.06
N ASP A 463 15.90 -2.85 -21.91
CA ASP A 463 16.61 -4.10 -21.62
C ASP A 463 17.50 -4.01 -20.36
N LYS A 464 17.45 -5.07 -19.53
CA LYS A 464 18.22 -5.18 -18.29
C LYS A 464 19.73 -5.36 -18.54
N VAL A 465 20.12 -5.82 -19.73
CA VAL A 465 21.51 -6.05 -20.13
C VAL A 465 22.09 -4.77 -20.76
N TYR A 466 23.15 -4.23 -20.15
CA TYR A 466 23.75 -2.96 -20.57
C TYR A 466 24.28 -2.97 -22.01
N ALA A 467 24.72 -4.12 -22.54
CA ALA A 467 25.19 -4.28 -23.91
C ALA A 467 24.05 -4.00 -24.93
N VAL A 468 22.93 -4.73 -24.80
CA VAL A 468 21.70 -4.52 -25.60
C VAL A 468 21.19 -3.08 -25.50
N PHE A 469 21.17 -2.50 -24.29
CA PHE A 469 20.85 -1.09 -24.07
C PHE A 469 21.80 -0.14 -24.85
N LYS A 470 23.10 -0.42 -24.86
CA LYS A 470 24.09 0.39 -25.56
C LYS A 470 23.96 0.28 -27.09
N ALA A 471 23.68 -0.92 -27.61
CA ALA A 471 23.35 -1.15 -29.01
C ALA A 471 22.09 -0.36 -29.42
N ALA A 472 21.04 -0.36 -28.59
CA ALA A 472 19.81 0.41 -28.82
C ALA A 472 20.06 1.93 -28.88
N LEU A 473 20.91 2.49 -28.00
CA LEU A 473 21.32 3.90 -28.07
C LEU A 473 22.13 4.21 -29.34
N ASN A 474 23.00 3.31 -29.77
CA ASN A 474 23.81 3.50 -30.98
C ASN A 474 22.95 3.44 -32.26
N LEU A 475 21.95 2.56 -32.31
CA LEU A 475 20.93 2.53 -33.37
C LEU A 475 20.07 3.80 -33.36
N LEU A 476 19.60 4.26 -32.20
CA LEU A 476 18.85 5.51 -32.10
C LEU A 476 19.66 6.73 -32.55
N ARG A 477 20.97 6.75 -32.27
CA ARG A 477 21.89 7.76 -32.82
C ARG A 477 21.90 7.72 -34.35
N LEU A 478 22.28 6.60 -34.96
CA LEU A 478 22.35 6.43 -36.42
C LEU A 478 21.06 6.85 -37.13
N ILE A 479 19.91 6.49 -36.55
CA ILE A 479 18.60 6.88 -37.09
C ILE A 479 18.46 8.40 -37.18
N LEU A 480 18.87 9.14 -36.14
CA LEU A 480 18.69 10.59 -36.03
C LEU A 480 19.83 11.40 -36.66
N THR A 481 21.08 10.90 -36.65
CA THR A 481 22.25 11.59 -37.19
C THR A 481 22.49 11.34 -38.68
N ASP A 482 22.13 10.16 -39.20
CA ASP A 482 22.51 9.73 -40.54
C ASP A 482 21.29 9.37 -41.40
N PHE A 483 20.38 8.51 -40.90
CA PHE A 483 19.24 8.04 -41.69
C PHE A 483 18.20 9.14 -41.96
N VAL A 484 17.82 9.90 -40.93
CA VAL A 484 16.84 11.00 -41.03
C VAL A 484 17.29 12.08 -42.04
N PRO A 485 18.54 12.59 -42.01
CA PRO A 485 19.03 13.51 -43.04
C PRO A 485 19.11 12.88 -44.44
N LYS A 486 19.67 11.66 -44.55
CA LYS A 486 19.84 10.90 -45.82
C LYS A 486 18.51 10.72 -46.56
N HIS A 487 17.43 10.40 -45.85
CA HIS A 487 16.10 10.17 -46.44
C HIS A 487 15.12 11.36 -46.30
N LYS A 488 15.57 12.50 -45.75
CA LYS A 488 14.79 13.76 -45.62
C LYS A 488 13.42 13.55 -44.96
N ILE A 489 13.38 12.75 -43.89
CA ILE A 489 12.18 12.41 -43.12
C ILE A 489 11.49 13.70 -42.59
N PRO A 490 10.15 13.81 -42.62
CA PRO A 490 9.48 15.04 -42.19
C PRO A 490 9.50 15.21 -40.67
N LYS A 491 9.55 16.47 -40.21
CA LYS A 491 9.71 16.83 -38.78
C LYS A 491 8.70 16.17 -37.83
N GLN A 492 7.45 15.93 -38.27
CA GLN A 492 6.43 15.26 -37.47
C GLN A 492 6.80 13.80 -37.12
N ASP A 493 7.36 13.05 -38.07
CA ASP A 493 7.83 11.68 -37.84
C ASP A 493 9.05 11.67 -36.90
N ILE A 494 9.94 12.67 -37.03
CA ILE A 494 11.10 12.84 -36.14
C ILE A 494 10.64 13.14 -34.70
N SER A 495 9.72 14.10 -34.51
CA SER A 495 9.16 14.40 -33.18
C SER A 495 8.50 13.19 -32.54
N SER A 496 7.67 12.43 -33.28
CA SER A 496 7.03 11.24 -32.72
C SER A 496 8.04 10.13 -32.38
N ALA A 497 9.10 9.95 -33.17
CA ALA A 497 10.19 9.02 -32.85
C ALA A 497 10.94 9.40 -31.56
N VAL A 498 11.24 10.69 -31.40
CA VAL A 498 11.90 11.24 -30.20
C VAL A 498 10.99 11.14 -28.98
N GLU A 499 9.74 11.60 -29.04
CA GLU A 499 8.77 11.51 -27.94
C GLU A 499 8.59 10.06 -27.46
N ARG A 500 8.44 9.12 -28.41
CA ARG A 500 8.22 7.70 -28.10
C ARG A 500 9.42 7.01 -27.46
N THR A 501 10.65 7.43 -27.77
CA THR A 501 11.88 6.87 -27.17
C THR A 501 12.30 7.59 -25.89
N LEU A 502 12.03 8.89 -25.79
CA LEU A 502 12.35 9.73 -24.63
C LEU A 502 11.61 9.27 -23.36
N GLN A 503 10.39 8.73 -23.47
CA GLN A 503 9.71 8.10 -22.32
C GLN A 503 10.50 6.90 -21.78
N ASN A 504 11.00 6.00 -22.64
CA ASN A 504 11.82 4.87 -22.24
C ASN A 504 13.15 5.33 -21.62
N LEU A 505 13.79 6.34 -22.22
CA LEU A 505 15.01 6.96 -21.68
C LEU A 505 14.80 7.61 -20.31
N PHE A 506 13.66 8.25 -20.05
CA PHE A 506 13.32 8.73 -18.71
C PHE A 506 13.21 7.57 -17.71
N HIS A 507 12.45 6.51 -18.02
CA HIS A 507 12.36 5.34 -17.15
C HIS A 507 13.76 4.74 -16.86
N LYS A 508 14.62 4.64 -17.88
CA LYS A 508 16.00 4.19 -17.74
C LYS A 508 16.87 5.13 -16.91
N SER A 509 16.63 6.44 -16.96
CA SER A 509 17.26 7.43 -16.07
C SER A 509 16.84 7.25 -14.59
N GLY A 510 15.73 6.57 -14.31
CA GLY A 510 15.29 6.20 -12.97
C GLY A 510 15.89 4.88 -12.43
N GLU A 511 16.62 4.13 -13.27
CA GLU A 511 17.11 2.78 -12.96
C GLU A 511 18.13 2.76 -11.79
N THR A 512 18.22 1.62 -11.09
CA THR A 512 19.19 1.39 -10.01
C THR A 512 20.64 1.45 -10.51
N VAL A 513 20.91 0.80 -11.65
CA VAL A 513 22.24 0.67 -12.26
C VAL A 513 22.78 2.05 -12.66
N LYS A 514 23.83 2.50 -11.96
CA LYS A 514 24.41 3.84 -12.18
C LYS A 514 24.88 4.03 -13.63
N ARG A 515 25.53 3.04 -14.23
CA ARG A 515 26.08 3.13 -15.60
C ARG A 515 24.98 3.37 -16.64
N SER A 516 23.88 2.60 -16.60
CA SER A 516 22.72 2.78 -17.49
C SER A 516 22.08 4.14 -17.30
N ARG A 517 21.82 4.54 -16.04
CA ARG A 517 21.21 5.84 -15.70
C ARG A 517 22.04 7.02 -16.18
N ASP A 518 23.34 7.01 -15.93
CA ASP A 518 24.22 8.12 -16.25
C ASP A 518 24.42 8.24 -17.77
N ASP A 519 24.43 7.12 -18.51
CA ASP A 519 24.43 7.12 -19.98
C ASP A 519 23.08 7.53 -20.58
N ALA A 520 21.95 7.10 -20.01
CA ALA A 520 20.62 7.55 -20.43
C ALA A 520 20.46 9.06 -20.26
N LYS A 521 20.91 9.62 -19.12
CA LYS A 521 20.95 11.08 -18.90
C LYS A 521 21.80 11.80 -19.95
N LYS A 522 23.03 11.31 -20.24
CA LYS A 522 23.88 11.87 -21.31
C LYS A 522 23.16 11.90 -22.66
N PHE A 523 22.55 10.78 -23.04
CA PHE A 523 21.87 10.64 -24.33
C PHE A 523 20.64 11.54 -24.46
N ILE A 524 19.93 11.85 -23.36
CA ILE A 524 18.82 12.83 -23.39
C ILE A 524 19.32 14.25 -23.70
N PHE A 525 20.52 14.64 -23.24
CA PHE A 525 21.12 15.91 -23.66
C PHE A 525 21.58 15.86 -25.13
N GLU A 526 22.21 14.75 -25.54
CA GLU A 526 22.64 14.52 -26.92
C GLU A 526 21.47 14.65 -27.91
N LEU A 527 20.31 14.07 -27.58
CA LEU A 527 19.05 14.20 -28.32
C LEU A 527 18.54 15.64 -28.45
N ALA A 528 18.77 16.51 -27.44
CA ALA A 528 18.38 17.91 -27.49
C ALA A 528 19.34 18.77 -28.36
N GLU A 529 20.55 18.28 -28.62
CA GLU A 529 21.59 18.96 -29.40
C GLU A 529 21.57 18.58 -30.90
N PHE A 530 20.94 17.45 -31.29
CA PHE A 530 20.91 16.98 -32.69
C PHE A 530 20.23 17.98 -33.67
N PRO A 531 20.80 18.24 -34.87
CA PRO A 531 20.37 19.34 -35.76
C PRO A 531 18.90 19.31 -36.21
N ASP A 532 18.32 18.14 -36.45
CA ASP A 532 16.92 18.01 -36.88
C ASP A 532 15.92 17.88 -35.72
N VAL A 533 16.41 17.52 -34.52
CA VAL A 533 15.59 17.41 -33.30
C VAL A 533 15.49 18.75 -32.58
N LYS A 534 16.59 19.49 -32.45
CA LYS A 534 16.63 20.79 -31.76
C LYS A 534 15.55 21.78 -32.26
N PRO A 535 15.29 21.95 -33.57
CA PRO A 535 14.25 22.86 -34.08
C PRO A 535 12.82 22.39 -33.82
N SER A 536 12.58 21.15 -33.36
CA SER A 536 11.25 20.69 -32.98
C SER A 536 10.88 21.01 -31.52
N GLN A 537 11.88 21.34 -30.69
CA GLN A 537 11.74 21.66 -29.26
C GLN A 537 11.05 20.55 -28.43
N ALA A 538 10.92 19.34 -28.98
CA ALA A 538 10.21 18.23 -28.35
C ALA A 538 10.90 17.75 -27.06
N VAL A 539 12.23 17.65 -27.04
CA VAL A 539 12.97 17.16 -25.85
C VAL A 539 12.80 18.12 -24.65
N PRO A 540 13.06 19.44 -24.76
CA PRO A 540 12.84 20.36 -23.64
C PRO A 540 11.38 20.43 -23.19
N HIS A 541 10.42 20.48 -24.14
CA HIS A 541 8.98 20.48 -23.82
C HIS A 541 8.55 19.22 -23.06
N GLU A 542 9.01 18.04 -23.48
CA GLU A 542 8.72 16.79 -22.78
C GLU A 542 9.40 16.76 -21.39
N CYS A 543 10.64 17.23 -21.26
CA CYS A 543 11.33 17.29 -19.96
C CYS A 543 10.52 18.06 -18.90
N VAL A 544 9.89 19.18 -19.27
CA VAL A 544 9.15 20.07 -18.35
C VAL A 544 7.67 19.76 -18.15
N LYS A 545 7.09 18.71 -18.76
CA LYS A 545 5.70 18.33 -18.42
C LYS A 545 5.59 17.96 -16.92
N PRO A 546 4.54 18.40 -16.21
CA PRO A 546 4.40 18.15 -14.76
C PRO A 546 4.51 16.67 -14.36
N ILE A 547 5.20 16.41 -13.25
CA ILE A 547 5.32 15.05 -12.70
C ILE A 547 4.13 14.69 -11.80
N LYS A 548 3.60 13.48 -11.94
CA LYS A 548 2.61 12.94 -10.98
C LYS A 548 3.31 12.74 -9.63
N LEU A 549 2.69 13.16 -8.52
CA LEU A 549 3.26 13.05 -7.17
C LEU A 549 3.44 11.60 -6.67
N THR A 550 2.92 10.62 -7.42
CA THR A 550 3.06 9.18 -7.22
C THR A 550 4.28 8.55 -7.93
N VAL A 551 5.05 9.34 -8.70
CA VAL A 551 6.25 8.85 -9.41
C VAL A 551 7.33 8.38 -8.43
N ALA A 552 8.10 7.35 -8.81
CA ALA A 552 9.20 6.85 -8.01
C ALA A 552 10.28 7.94 -7.80
N PRO A 553 10.76 8.19 -6.55
CA PRO A 553 11.66 9.31 -6.24
C PRO A 553 12.88 9.45 -7.15
N ARG A 554 13.56 8.35 -7.51
CA ARG A 554 14.74 8.37 -8.40
C ARG A 554 14.43 8.83 -9.82
N LEU A 555 13.23 8.54 -10.32
CA LEU A 555 12.77 8.95 -11.64
C LEU A 555 12.40 10.45 -11.65
N ALA A 556 11.67 10.90 -10.62
CA ALA A 556 11.37 12.32 -10.42
C ALA A 556 12.64 13.17 -10.24
N GLN A 557 13.58 12.72 -9.40
CA GLN A 557 14.89 13.35 -9.22
C GLN A 557 15.66 13.42 -10.54
N SER A 558 15.73 12.31 -11.28
CA SER A 558 16.51 12.23 -12.51
C SER A 558 15.94 13.12 -13.62
N ARG A 559 14.61 13.28 -13.70
CA ARG A 559 13.98 14.27 -14.58
C ARG A 559 14.28 15.71 -14.15
N ALA A 560 14.22 16.01 -12.85
CA ALA A 560 14.57 17.33 -12.34
C ALA A 560 16.06 17.68 -12.59
N GLU A 561 16.99 16.72 -12.46
CA GLU A 561 18.41 16.92 -12.79
C GLU A 561 18.64 17.16 -14.31
N ILE A 562 17.83 16.54 -15.17
CA ILE A 562 17.84 16.81 -16.62
C ILE A 562 17.36 18.25 -16.89
N VAL A 563 16.24 18.66 -16.29
CA VAL A 563 15.73 20.05 -16.40
C VAL A 563 16.75 21.07 -15.86
N GLU A 564 17.40 20.79 -14.72
CA GLU A 564 18.44 21.65 -14.15
C GLU A 564 19.63 21.85 -15.11
N LYS A 565 20.08 20.79 -15.81
CA LYS A 565 21.19 20.90 -16.77
C LYS A 565 20.76 21.48 -18.13
N LEU A 566 19.58 21.16 -18.64
CA LEU A 566 19.06 21.78 -19.87
C LEU A 566 18.94 23.30 -19.69
N TYR A 567 18.34 23.76 -18.60
CA TYR A 567 18.25 25.19 -18.30
C TYR A 567 19.63 25.86 -18.20
N LYS A 568 20.61 25.23 -17.54
CA LYS A 568 21.99 25.76 -17.47
C LYS A 568 22.73 25.79 -18.82
N THR A 569 22.25 25.09 -19.84
CA THR A 569 22.87 24.99 -21.17
C THR A 569 22.19 25.91 -22.19
N HIS A 570 20.87 26.07 -22.12
CA HIS A 570 20.06 26.81 -23.11
C HIS A 570 19.40 28.10 -22.56
N GLY A 571 19.29 28.26 -21.24
CA GLY A 571 18.46 29.31 -20.61
C GLY A 571 16.97 29.14 -20.92
N LEU A 572 16.22 30.24 -20.97
CA LEU A 572 14.84 30.25 -21.49
C LEU A 572 14.81 30.42 -23.03
N ASN A 573 15.53 29.54 -23.73
CA ASN A 573 15.52 29.42 -25.19
C ASN A 573 15.25 27.95 -25.58
N ASP A 574 15.27 27.66 -26.90
CA ASP A 574 15.19 26.29 -27.45
C ASP A 574 13.98 25.46 -26.97
N GLY A 575 12.90 26.11 -26.52
CA GLY A 575 11.66 25.47 -26.04
C GLY A 575 11.44 25.52 -24.53
N LEU A 576 12.39 26.05 -23.74
CA LEU A 576 12.18 26.33 -22.32
C LEU A 576 11.57 27.73 -22.13
N THR A 577 10.36 27.78 -21.58
CA THR A 577 9.68 29.03 -21.19
C THR A 577 9.62 29.14 -19.67
N LEU A 578 9.50 30.37 -19.14
CA LEU A 578 9.32 30.58 -17.69
C LEU A 578 8.07 29.86 -17.18
N ASP A 579 6.99 29.90 -17.97
CA ASP A 579 5.69 29.29 -17.66
C ASP A 579 5.82 27.77 -17.49
N ASN A 580 6.36 27.07 -18.51
CA ASN A 580 6.52 25.63 -18.47
C ASN A 580 7.50 25.18 -17.36
N MET A 581 8.60 25.94 -17.17
CA MET A 581 9.57 25.68 -16.11
C MET A 581 8.95 25.84 -14.71
N MET A 582 8.14 26.88 -14.48
CA MET A 582 7.48 27.08 -13.20
C MET A 582 6.30 26.13 -12.99
N GLY A 583 5.56 25.75 -14.04
CA GLY A 583 4.55 24.68 -14.00
C GLY A 583 5.14 23.32 -13.61
N PHE A 584 6.34 22.98 -14.12
CA PHE A 584 7.11 21.83 -13.64
C PHE A 584 7.51 21.98 -12.16
N CYS A 585 8.16 23.10 -11.82
CA CYS A 585 8.78 23.30 -10.52
C CYS A 585 7.77 23.41 -9.37
N THR A 586 6.63 24.06 -9.56
CA THR A 586 5.56 24.18 -8.55
C THR A 586 4.98 22.82 -8.17
N VAL A 587 4.78 21.93 -9.14
CA VAL A 587 4.33 20.55 -8.88
C VAL A 587 5.46 19.73 -8.25
N ALA A 588 6.70 19.82 -8.77
CA ALA A 588 7.84 19.07 -8.25
C ALA A 588 8.27 19.47 -6.82
N LEU A 589 8.03 20.72 -6.38
CA LEU A 589 8.20 21.13 -4.98
C LEU A 589 7.26 20.42 -4.02
N ASN A 590 6.11 19.93 -4.48
CA ASN A 590 5.14 19.18 -3.66
C ASN A 590 5.42 17.66 -3.64
N HIS A 591 6.49 17.20 -4.29
CA HIS A 591 6.87 15.79 -4.33
C HIS A 591 7.27 15.26 -2.94
N ASN A 592 6.94 13.99 -2.64
CA ASN A 592 7.09 13.39 -1.31
C ASN A 592 8.57 13.29 -0.82
N ALA A 593 9.51 12.97 -1.71
CA ALA A 593 10.93 12.82 -1.42
C ALA A 593 11.69 14.16 -1.36
N GLY A 594 12.57 14.31 -0.36
CA GLY A 594 13.38 15.53 -0.15
C GLY A 594 14.33 15.82 -1.31
N GLU A 595 15.04 14.79 -1.80
CA GLU A 595 16.02 14.89 -2.89
C GLU A 595 15.43 15.57 -4.14
N VAL A 596 14.18 15.25 -4.49
CA VAL A 596 13.46 15.86 -5.62
C VAL A 596 13.18 17.35 -5.37
N ARG A 597 12.74 17.70 -4.16
CA ARG A 597 12.48 19.09 -3.78
C ARG A 597 13.76 19.91 -3.74
N GLU A 598 14.88 19.35 -3.27
CA GLU A 598 16.19 20.02 -3.24
C GLU A 598 16.72 20.34 -4.64
N VAL A 599 16.61 19.41 -5.61
CA VAL A 599 16.92 19.69 -7.01
C VAL A 599 16.01 20.79 -7.56
N THR A 600 14.70 20.69 -7.29
CA THR A 600 13.70 21.67 -7.76
C THR A 600 13.94 23.06 -7.17
N GLU A 601 14.31 23.15 -5.88
CA GLU A 601 14.64 24.40 -5.20
C GLU A 601 15.88 25.05 -5.82
N ARG A 602 16.90 24.28 -6.24
CA ARG A 602 18.04 24.83 -7.00
C ARG A 602 17.62 25.44 -8.33
N ILE A 603 16.70 24.80 -9.06
CA ILE A 603 16.18 25.33 -10.33
C ILE A 603 15.47 26.67 -10.11
N ILE A 604 14.54 26.75 -9.14
CA ILE A 604 13.81 27.99 -8.84
C ILE A 604 14.76 29.09 -8.34
N LYS A 605 15.74 28.75 -7.49
CA LYS A 605 16.77 29.71 -7.02
C LYS A 605 17.63 30.26 -8.15
N GLN A 606 17.84 29.48 -9.22
CA GLN A 606 18.57 29.95 -10.40
C GLN A 606 17.66 30.79 -11.31
N LEU A 607 16.45 30.32 -11.64
CA LEU A 607 15.43 31.10 -12.35
C LEU A 607 15.19 32.48 -11.70
N TYR A 608 15.20 32.56 -10.36
CA TYR A 608 15.05 33.82 -9.63
C TYR A 608 16.23 34.79 -9.81
N ARG A 609 17.46 34.29 -9.93
CA ARG A 609 18.62 35.14 -10.23
C ARG A 609 18.55 35.71 -11.64
N ASP A 610 18.07 34.90 -12.58
CA ASP A 610 18.15 35.19 -14.01
C ASP A 610 16.93 35.99 -14.51
N HIS A 611 15.76 35.83 -13.85
CA HIS A 611 14.48 36.45 -14.24
C HIS A 611 13.74 37.20 -13.12
N GLY A 612 14.27 37.19 -11.89
CA GLY A 612 13.81 38.04 -10.79
C GLY A 612 12.32 37.86 -10.43
N THR A 613 11.63 38.99 -10.31
CA THR A 613 10.27 39.09 -9.78
C THR A 613 9.21 38.31 -10.57
N ALA A 614 9.42 38.05 -11.87
CA ALA A 614 8.48 37.26 -12.68
C ALA A 614 8.25 35.84 -12.12
N VAL A 615 9.26 35.25 -11.46
CA VAL A 615 9.17 33.94 -10.79
C VAL A 615 8.19 33.96 -9.61
N LYS A 616 8.04 35.09 -8.90
CA LYS A 616 7.14 35.21 -7.73
C LYS A 616 5.67 35.10 -8.11
N ASN A 617 5.30 35.45 -9.35
CA ASN A 617 3.92 35.36 -9.84
C ASN A 617 3.39 33.91 -9.92
N TYR A 618 4.29 32.93 -10.01
CA TYR A 618 3.97 31.50 -10.09
C TYR A 618 4.01 30.79 -8.72
N LEU A 619 4.26 31.52 -7.64
CA LEU A 619 4.42 30.99 -6.29
C LEU A 619 3.31 31.51 -5.37
N PRO A 620 3.03 30.85 -4.23
CA PRO A 620 2.08 31.39 -3.25
C PRO A 620 2.46 32.81 -2.80
N PRO A 621 1.49 33.66 -2.41
CA PRO A 621 1.79 35.00 -1.90
C PRO A 621 2.70 34.93 -0.66
N ASP A 622 3.56 35.94 -0.51
CA ASP A 622 4.60 36.02 0.52
C ASP A 622 4.05 36.45 1.90
N ASP A 623 3.00 35.76 2.35
CA ASP A 623 2.30 36.00 3.60
C ASP A 623 3.01 35.35 4.80
N GLU A 624 2.74 35.85 6.01
CA GLU A 624 3.13 35.15 7.24
C GLU A 624 2.49 33.77 7.38
N LYS A 625 1.40 33.47 6.67
CA LYS A 625 0.85 32.12 6.53
C LYS A 625 1.79 31.22 5.71
N ALA A 626 2.26 31.69 4.55
CA ALA A 626 3.18 30.94 3.69
C ALA A 626 4.55 30.73 4.37
N ARG A 627 5.11 31.79 4.99
CA ARG A 627 6.38 31.71 5.74
C ARG A 627 6.34 30.85 7.02
N LYS A 628 5.19 30.25 7.41
CA LYS A 628 5.16 29.16 8.42
C LYS A 628 5.73 27.85 7.88
N ASN A 629 5.58 27.57 6.59
CA ASN A 629 6.20 26.40 5.98
C ASN A 629 7.71 26.68 5.81
N THR A 630 8.54 25.77 6.32
CA THR A 630 10.01 25.90 6.26
C THR A 630 10.54 26.04 4.83
N LEU A 631 9.95 25.32 3.85
CA LEU A 631 10.38 25.37 2.46
C LEU A 631 10.10 26.74 1.82
N TRP A 632 8.88 27.25 1.96
CA TRP A 632 8.51 28.58 1.47
C TRP A 632 9.33 29.68 2.15
N ARG A 633 9.52 29.59 3.47
CA ARG A 633 10.40 30.50 4.21
C ARG A 633 11.83 30.51 3.67
N GLN A 634 12.44 29.35 3.46
CA GLN A 634 13.82 29.25 2.94
C GLN A 634 13.96 29.82 1.53
N LEU A 635 12.92 29.66 0.70
CA LEU A 635 12.87 30.20 -0.65
C LEU A 635 12.68 31.72 -0.65
N PHE A 636 11.74 32.26 0.14
CA PHE A 636 11.54 33.71 0.28
C PHE A 636 12.72 34.41 0.97
N GLU A 637 13.35 33.82 1.99
CA GLU A 637 14.59 34.34 2.58
C GLU A 637 15.77 34.34 1.59
N PHE A 638 15.78 33.46 0.59
CA PHE A 638 16.74 33.49 -0.51
C PHE A 638 16.40 34.61 -1.51
N PHE A 639 15.13 34.78 -1.87
CA PHE A 639 14.70 35.89 -2.73
C PHE A 639 14.96 37.26 -2.09
N ASP A 640 14.68 37.42 -0.79
CA ASP A 640 14.99 38.65 -0.03
C ASP A 640 16.49 39.00 -0.13
N LYS A 641 17.38 37.99 0.00
CA LYS A 641 18.84 38.15 -0.13
C LYS A 641 19.29 38.48 -1.55
N VAL A 642 18.65 37.93 -2.58
CA VAL A 642 18.94 38.27 -3.99
C VAL A 642 18.41 39.66 -4.34
N ASP A 643 17.27 40.07 -3.78
CA ASP A 643 16.71 41.42 -3.89
C ASP A 643 17.52 42.49 -3.12
N GLY A 644 18.58 42.10 -2.40
CA GLY A 644 19.36 43.00 -1.53
C GLY A 644 18.60 43.50 -0.29
N LYS A 645 17.45 42.91 0.05
CA LYS A 645 16.63 43.29 1.19
C LYS A 645 17.16 42.64 2.47
N PRO A 646 17.22 43.37 3.60
CA PRO A 646 17.63 42.78 4.87
C PRO A 646 16.58 41.75 5.31
N SER A 647 17.00 40.49 5.44
CA SER A 647 16.13 39.38 5.83
C SER A 647 15.46 39.63 7.19
N LYS A 648 14.27 39.04 7.44
CA LYS A 648 13.66 39.01 8.79
C LYS A 648 14.61 38.40 9.85
N SER A 649 15.57 37.56 9.47
CA SER A 649 16.65 37.09 10.36
C SER A 649 17.60 38.21 10.78
N ASP A 650 17.94 39.09 9.85
CA ASP A 650 19.04 40.04 9.98
C ASP A 650 18.52 41.34 10.59
N LEU A 651 17.31 41.75 10.22
CA LEU A 651 16.51 42.75 10.96
C LEU A 651 16.29 42.37 12.43
N ARG A 652 16.18 41.06 12.74
CA ARG A 652 16.03 40.59 14.12
C ARG A 652 17.35 40.63 14.90
N LYS A 653 18.47 40.25 14.27
CA LYS A 653 19.82 40.46 14.85
C LYS A 653 20.08 41.94 15.09
N GLN A 654 19.89 42.78 14.08
CA GLN A 654 20.10 44.22 14.16
C GLN A 654 19.28 44.87 15.29
N LYS A 655 18.01 44.45 15.48
CA LYS A 655 17.21 44.85 16.64
C LYS A 655 17.79 44.35 17.98
N GLN A 656 18.30 43.12 18.05
CA GLN A 656 18.94 42.59 19.26
C GLN A 656 20.26 43.30 19.57
N ASP A 657 21.07 43.63 18.57
CA ASP A 657 22.32 44.38 18.71
C ASP A 657 22.05 45.83 19.17
N ASP A 658 20.99 46.47 18.64
CA ASP A 658 20.56 47.82 19.06
C ASP A 658 19.86 47.82 20.43
N GLU A 659 19.21 46.73 20.82
CA GLU A 659 18.65 46.53 22.16
C GLU A 659 19.75 46.24 23.20
N ALA A 660 20.79 45.49 22.83
CA ALA A 660 21.98 45.28 23.65
C ALA A 660 22.73 46.59 23.93
N LYS A 661 23.01 47.41 22.90
CA LYS A 661 23.63 48.75 23.08
C LYS A 661 22.83 49.63 24.04
N LYS A 662 21.50 49.61 23.94
CA LYS A 662 20.61 50.36 24.86
C LYS A 662 20.66 49.81 26.28
N GLN A 663 20.82 48.50 26.47
CA GLN A 663 21.02 47.92 27.80
C GLN A 663 22.39 48.31 28.38
N GLU A 664 23.46 48.33 27.58
CA GLU A 664 24.78 48.83 27.99
C GLU A 664 24.74 50.32 28.38
N GLU A 665 24.05 51.16 27.60
CA GLU A 665 23.83 52.58 27.90
C GLU A 665 23.02 52.79 29.19
N ILE A 666 21.95 52.01 29.41
CA ILE A 666 21.18 52.02 30.66
C ILE A 666 22.04 51.60 31.86
N VAL A 667 22.91 50.59 31.72
CA VAL A 667 23.84 50.16 32.78
C VAL A 667 24.87 51.23 33.09
N ALA A 668 25.40 51.93 32.08
CA ALA A 668 26.31 53.06 32.28
C ALA A 668 25.64 54.22 33.04
N LEU A 669 24.41 54.57 32.68
CA LEU A 669 23.61 55.60 33.36
C LEU A 669 23.24 55.18 34.81
N GLN A 670 22.90 53.91 35.03
CA GLN A 670 22.64 53.39 36.39
C GLN A 670 23.88 53.44 37.28
N LYS A 671 25.07 53.21 36.72
CA LYS A 671 26.33 53.35 37.46
C LYS A 671 26.58 54.79 37.89
N GLN A 672 26.44 55.75 36.98
CA GLN A 672 26.55 57.19 37.31
C GLN A 672 25.54 57.60 38.40
N LEU A 673 24.31 57.07 38.36
CA LEU A 673 23.30 57.26 39.40
C LEU A 673 23.64 56.62 40.75
N GLN A 674 24.41 55.53 40.78
CA GLN A 674 24.92 54.94 42.02
C GLN A 674 26.08 55.75 42.60
N ASP A 675 27.02 56.19 41.75
CA ASP A 675 28.16 57.01 42.17
C ASP A 675 27.69 58.34 42.79
N LEU A 676 26.70 59.01 42.16
CA LEU A 676 26.04 60.20 42.70
C LEU A 676 25.32 59.95 44.05
N ARG A 677 24.74 58.76 44.26
CA ARG A 677 24.10 58.41 45.54
C ARG A 677 25.12 58.16 46.66
N GLN A 678 26.26 57.57 46.34
CA GLN A 678 27.35 57.39 47.31
C GLN A 678 27.95 58.73 47.75
N MET A 679 28.04 59.71 46.84
CA MET A 679 28.48 61.08 47.18
C MET A 679 27.52 61.82 48.11
N ASN A 680 26.21 61.52 48.08
CA ASN A 680 25.24 62.14 49.01
C ASN A 680 25.20 61.45 50.39
N ASN A 681 25.38 60.13 50.46
CA ASN A 681 25.30 59.38 51.73
C ASN A 681 26.45 59.64 52.71
N THR A 682 27.45 60.46 52.36
CA THR A 682 28.60 60.80 53.22
C THR A 682 28.40 62.06 54.07
N LYS A 683 27.19 62.64 54.12
CA LYS A 683 26.91 63.92 54.81
C LYS A 683 25.91 63.90 55.98
N GLU A 684 25.16 62.82 56.19
CA GLU A 684 24.10 62.77 57.21
C GLU A 684 24.25 61.54 58.14
N ALA A 685 25.19 61.64 59.10
CA ALA A 685 25.49 60.56 60.05
C ALA A 685 25.76 61.04 61.49
N GLU A 686 25.21 62.18 61.92
CA GLU A 686 25.26 62.64 63.32
C GLU A 686 23.88 63.10 63.84
N LYS A 687 23.16 62.21 64.54
CA LYS A 687 22.62 62.40 65.92
C LYS A 687 21.59 61.34 66.29
N GLU A 688 21.31 61.24 67.58
CA GLU A 688 20.64 60.11 68.20
C GLU A 688 19.12 60.28 68.43
N ASN A 689 18.52 59.13 68.78
CA ASN A 689 17.62 58.95 69.93
C ASN A 689 16.07 59.02 69.77
N ALA A 690 15.44 58.34 70.74
CA ALA A 690 14.02 58.28 71.09
C ALA A 690 13.02 57.45 70.23
N LYS A 691 12.09 56.82 70.97
CA LYS A 691 10.88 56.04 70.60
C LYS A 691 9.70 56.65 71.41
N PRO A 692 8.42 56.24 71.26
CA PRO A 692 7.64 55.87 70.06
C PRO A 692 6.19 56.46 70.06
N ALA A 693 5.37 55.99 69.09
CA ALA A 693 3.93 55.67 69.23
C ALA A 693 2.81 56.66 68.80
N ALA A 694 1.57 56.14 68.84
CA ALA A 694 0.24 56.76 68.70
C ALA A 694 -0.31 57.09 67.28
N ARG A 695 -1.16 56.16 66.81
CA ARG A 695 -2.12 56.27 65.69
C ARG A 695 -3.06 57.48 65.78
N LYS A 696 -3.54 57.99 64.62
CA LYS A 696 -4.98 57.93 64.23
C LYS A 696 -5.20 58.10 62.71
N LYS A 697 -6.36 57.63 62.25
CA LYS A 697 -6.97 57.70 60.89
C LYS A 697 -8.06 58.82 60.90
N PRO A 698 -8.88 59.14 59.85
CA PRO A 698 -9.29 58.28 58.71
C PRO A 698 -9.76 58.93 57.36
N GLU A 699 -10.30 58.08 56.45
CA GLU A 699 -11.25 58.37 55.33
C GLU A 699 -10.76 59.26 54.14
N LEU A 700 -11.24 59.20 52.88
CA LEU A 700 -12.06 58.29 52.03
C LEU A 700 -11.68 58.62 50.53
N LYS A 701 -11.95 57.90 49.42
CA LYS A 701 -12.73 56.72 48.99
C LYS A 701 -11.75 55.73 48.25
N LYS A 702 -12.03 54.64 47.49
CA LYS A 702 -13.17 54.02 46.77
C LYS A 702 -13.60 54.73 45.44
N PRO A 703 -14.08 54.02 44.38
CA PRO A 703 -14.63 52.64 44.37
C PRO A 703 -13.82 51.56 43.60
N LEU A 704 -14.28 50.31 43.70
CA LEU A 704 -13.95 49.20 42.79
C LEU A 704 -15.09 49.02 41.75
N PRO A 705 -15.07 47.95 40.94
CA PRO A 705 -15.89 46.82 41.38
C PRO A 705 -15.16 45.47 41.49
N LYS A 706 -15.47 44.75 42.56
CA LYS A 706 -15.46 43.28 42.63
C LYS A 706 -16.88 42.83 42.99
N LYS A 707 -17.31 41.66 42.52
CA LYS A 707 -18.35 40.87 43.18
C LYS A 707 -17.77 39.52 43.62
N ASN A 708 -18.43 38.91 44.60
CA ASN A 708 -17.93 37.78 45.37
C ASN A 708 -18.30 36.42 44.75
N PRO A 709 -17.61 35.33 45.15
CA PRO A 709 -17.88 33.99 44.65
C PRO A 709 -19.16 33.37 45.23
N LYS A 710 -19.71 32.41 44.48
CA LYS A 710 -20.38 31.22 45.01
C LYS A 710 -19.64 29.99 44.47
N ARG A 711 -19.78 28.86 45.15
CA ARG A 711 -19.20 27.57 44.75
C ARG A 711 -20.25 26.47 44.92
N ALA A 712 -20.57 25.82 43.82
CA ALA A 712 -21.15 24.48 43.67
C ALA A 712 -21.27 24.27 42.15
N ASP A 713 -20.44 23.40 41.58
CA ASP A 713 -20.86 22.08 41.07
C ASP A 713 -22.32 22.02 40.51
N GLU A 714 -22.62 21.67 39.26
CA GLU A 714 -21.88 21.40 38.01
C GLU A 714 -22.65 22.07 36.83
N ASP A 715 -22.27 22.09 35.54
CA ASP A 715 -21.22 21.40 34.75
C ASP A 715 -20.51 22.38 33.78
N GLU A 716 -19.23 22.13 33.44
CA GLU A 716 -18.62 22.44 32.13
C GLU A 716 -17.42 21.49 31.91
N VAL A 717 -17.54 20.54 30.97
CA VAL A 717 -16.46 19.59 30.66
C VAL A 717 -15.35 20.32 29.91
N SER A 718 -14.43 20.92 30.66
CA SER A 718 -13.15 21.37 30.11
C SER A 718 -12.39 20.16 29.55
N THR A 719 -12.52 19.93 28.24
CA THR A 719 -11.77 18.89 27.54
C THR A 719 -10.28 19.17 27.70
N PHE A 720 -9.64 18.42 28.59
CA PHE A 720 -8.19 18.36 28.72
C PHE A 720 -7.63 18.11 27.32
N ASN A 721 -6.76 19.02 26.88
CA ASN A 721 -6.22 19.04 25.52
C ASN A 721 -5.19 17.90 25.36
N THR A 722 -5.74 16.69 25.21
CA THR A 722 -5.04 15.39 25.19
C THR A 722 -4.43 15.13 23.83
N GLU A 723 -5.04 15.68 22.77
CA GLU A 723 -4.62 15.61 21.36
C GLU A 723 -3.17 16.06 21.12
N ARG A 724 -2.63 16.93 21.97
CA ARG A 724 -1.25 17.46 21.85
C ARG A 724 -0.18 16.65 22.57
N ILE A 725 -0.48 15.41 22.98
CA ILE A 725 0.44 14.52 23.71
C ILE A 725 0.55 13.17 22.98
N CYS A 726 1.77 12.74 22.68
CA CYS A 726 2.01 11.39 22.18
C CYS A 726 1.77 10.36 23.29
N ILE A 727 0.80 9.45 23.11
CA ILE A 727 0.41 8.48 24.15
C ILE A 727 1.56 7.55 24.58
N PHE A 728 2.45 7.18 23.66
CA PHE A 728 3.54 6.23 23.92
C PHE A 728 4.73 6.87 24.65
N CYS A 729 5.28 7.97 24.11
CA CYS A 729 6.49 8.60 24.66
C CYS A 729 6.22 9.77 25.62
N SER A 730 4.95 10.17 25.77
CA SER A 730 4.51 11.29 26.61
C SER A 730 5.11 12.67 26.27
N GLU A 731 5.71 12.83 25.09
CA GLU A 731 6.09 14.15 24.55
C GLU A 731 4.82 14.99 24.34
N ARG A 732 4.80 16.23 24.82
CA ARG A 732 3.79 17.24 24.51
C ARG A 732 4.37 18.25 23.52
N ASN A 733 3.67 18.50 22.43
CA ASN A 733 4.13 19.38 21.36
C ASN A 733 2.93 20.06 20.68
N ASP A 734 2.97 21.39 20.49
CA ASP A 734 1.88 22.12 19.83
C ASP A 734 1.77 21.82 18.33
N ALA A 735 2.75 21.11 17.75
CA ALA A 735 2.68 20.54 16.41
C ALA A 735 2.06 19.13 16.36
N PHE A 736 1.63 18.56 17.50
CA PHE A 736 0.82 17.34 17.53
C PHE A 736 -0.66 17.72 17.37
N THR A 737 -1.04 17.93 16.10
CA THR A 737 -2.40 17.69 15.62
C THR A 737 -2.58 16.19 15.32
N GLU A 738 -3.76 15.76 14.87
CA GLU A 738 -4.01 14.39 14.40
C GLU A 738 -2.96 13.91 13.38
N GLU A 739 -2.79 14.64 12.26
CA GLU A 739 -1.72 14.38 11.27
C GLU A 739 -0.31 14.45 11.88
N GLY A 740 -0.10 15.34 12.85
CA GLY A 740 1.17 15.53 13.55
C GLY A 740 1.55 14.35 14.43
N LEU A 741 0.57 13.73 15.09
CA LEU A 741 0.71 12.49 15.85
C LEU A 741 1.06 11.32 14.94
N ASP A 742 0.37 11.15 13.80
CA ASP A 742 0.70 10.10 12.83
C ASP A 742 2.11 10.24 12.27
N ILE A 743 2.54 11.46 11.93
CA ILE A 743 3.92 11.75 11.52
C ILE A 743 4.91 11.45 12.67
N HIS A 744 4.53 11.73 13.92
CA HIS A 744 5.32 11.38 15.09
C HIS A 744 5.43 9.85 15.26
N TYR A 745 4.32 9.10 15.27
CA TYR A 745 4.31 7.64 15.39
C TYR A 745 5.12 6.97 14.27
N TRP A 746 4.88 7.39 13.02
CA TRP A 746 5.52 6.81 11.84
C TRP A 746 7.02 7.10 11.75
N LYS A 747 7.49 8.29 12.14
CA LYS A 747 8.90 8.72 11.92
C LYS A 747 9.72 8.93 13.19
N SER A 748 9.14 9.49 14.25
CA SER A 748 9.89 10.12 15.35
C SER A 748 9.80 9.40 16.70
N CYS A 749 8.70 8.70 16.99
CA CYS A 749 8.42 8.16 18.32
C CYS A 749 9.49 7.14 18.76
N PRO A 750 10.26 7.37 19.84
CA PRO A 750 11.31 6.45 20.27
C PRO A 750 10.81 5.12 20.82
N MET A 751 9.53 5.03 21.17
CA MET A 751 8.86 3.84 21.71
C MET A 751 8.42 2.87 20.61
N LEU A 752 8.33 3.35 19.35
CA LEU A 752 7.77 2.60 18.22
C LEU A 752 8.84 2.24 17.18
N LYS A 753 8.72 1.05 16.59
CA LYS A 753 9.54 0.54 15.49
C LYS A 753 8.63 0.22 14.30
N ARG A 754 9.12 0.48 13.08
CA ARG A 754 8.49 -0.05 11.86
C ARG A 754 8.96 -1.49 11.64
N CYS A 755 8.04 -2.42 11.49
CA CYS A 755 8.34 -3.83 11.26
C CYS A 755 9.11 -4.02 9.94
N ALA A 756 10.15 -4.86 9.96
CA ALA A 756 10.97 -5.12 8.79
C ALA A 756 10.19 -5.87 7.69
N ASN A 757 9.19 -6.65 8.08
CA ASN A 757 8.41 -7.52 7.21
C ASN A 757 7.17 -6.80 6.67
N CYS A 758 6.04 -6.83 7.40
CA CYS A 758 4.74 -6.23 7.04
C CYS A 758 4.70 -4.69 7.05
N LYS A 759 5.80 -4.02 7.40
CA LYS A 759 5.94 -2.55 7.38
C LYS A 759 5.00 -1.74 8.30
N GLN A 760 4.17 -2.40 9.12
CA GLN A 760 3.37 -1.80 10.20
C GLN A 760 4.27 -1.09 11.23
N VAL A 761 3.72 -0.12 11.95
CA VAL A 761 4.38 0.51 13.12
C VAL A 761 3.82 -0.12 14.39
N VAL A 762 4.71 -0.60 15.25
CA VAL A 762 4.37 -1.32 16.50
C VAL A 762 5.30 -0.88 17.64
N GLU A 763 4.91 -1.14 18.88
CA GLU A 763 5.76 -0.86 20.04
C GLU A 763 6.98 -1.77 20.07
N ILE A 764 8.11 -1.23 20.54
CA ILE A 764 9.37 -1.99 20.68
C ILE A 764 9.21 -3.10 21.73
N ALA A 765 8.36 -2.90 22.74
CA ALA A 765 8.07 -3.88 23.78
C ALA A 765 7.30 -5.11 23.25
N THR A 766 6.33 -4.91 22.36
CA THR A 766 5.50 -5.99 21.79
C THR A 766 6.03 -6.52 20.45
N TYR A 767 7.05 -5.89 19.85
CA TYR A 767 7.61 -6.25 18.54
C TYR A 767 7.89 -7.75 18.36
N THR A 768 8.45 -8.39 19.40
CA THR A 768 8.74 -9.83 19.38
C THR A 768 7.49 -10.69 19.27
N ASP A 769 6.39 -10.32 19.96
CA ASP A 769 5.13 -11.06 19.87
C ASP A 769 4.47 -10.82 18.52
N HIS A 770 4.37 -9.55 18.09
CA HIS A 770 3.87 -9.16 16.77
C HIS A 770 4.50 -9.99 15.63
N VAL A 771 5.83 -10.19 15.64
CA VAL A 771 6.53 -11.01 14.61
C VAL A 771 6.12 -12.49 14.63
N LEU A 772 5.68 -13.02 15.77
CA LEU A 772 5.30 -14.42 15.98
C LEU A 772 3.79 -14.69 15.82
N THR A 773 2.93 -13.73 16.16
CA THR A 773 1.47 -13.91 16.26
C THR A 773 0.69 -13.20 15.15
N GLU A 774 1.00 -11.93 14.89
CA GLU A 774 0.25 -11.05 13.99
C GLU A 774 0.84 -10.98 12.58
N CYS A 775 2.17 -10.87 12.47
CA CYS A 775 2.87 -10.47 11.26
C CYS A 775 2.65 -11.42 10.08
N GLU A 776 2.51 -10.86 8.87
CA GLU A 776 2.39 -11.58 7.59
C GLU A 776 3.48 -12.66 7.40
N ALA A 777 4.69 -12.42 7.91
CA ALA A 777 5.85 -13.32 7.79
C ALA A 777 6.00 -14.32 8.95
N LYS A 778 5.05 -14.44 9.88
CA LYS A 778 5.17 -15.26 11.11
C LYS A 778 5.48 -16.74 10.88
N SER A 779 5.12 -17.28 9.72
CA SER A 779 5.52 -18.63 9.28
C SER A 779 7.03 -18.84 9.23
N ASN A 780 7.81 -17.76 9.08
CA ASN A 780 9.24 -17.79 8.83
C ASN A 780 10.06 -17.56 10.11
N PHE A 781 9.40 -17.29 11.26
CA PHE A 781 10.04 -17.03 12.55
C PHE A 781 9.64 -18.07 13.61
N GLY A 782 10.48 -18.23 14.63
CA GLY A 782 10.23 -19.04 15.81
C GLY A 782 10.80 -18.38 17.05
N LYS A 783 10.21 -18.67 18.22
CA LYS A 783 10.64 -18.09 19.50
C LYS A 783 11.84 -18.85 20.03
N CYS A 784 12.96 -18.16 20.24
CA CYS A 784 14.14 -18.76 20.88
C CYS A 784 13.83 -19.08 22.35
N PRO A 785 14.00 -20.34 22.81
CA PRO A 785 13.71 -20.72 24.20
C PRO A 785 14.74 -20.17 25.21
N ARG A 786 15.80 -19.48 24.76
CA ARG A 786 16.86 -18.91 25.61
C ARG A 786 16.78 -17.40 25.78
N CYS A 787 16.58 -16.61 24.72
CA CYS A 787 16.40 -15.14 24.82
C CYS A 787 14.95 -14.67 24.71
N SER A 788 13.99 -15.57 24.42
CA SER A 788 12.59 -15.27 24.13
C SER A 788 12.32 -14.42 22.87
N GLU A 789 13.35 -14.09 22.07
CA GLU A 789 13.21 -13.32 20.83
C GLU A 789 12.68 -14.15 19.64
N ALA A 790 12.23 -13.45 18.59
CA ALA A 790 11.78 -14.04 17.34
C ALA A 790 12.94 -14.15 16.34
N ILE A 791 13.42 -15.38 16.11
CA ILE A 791 14.56 -15.71 15.23
C ILE A 791 14.04 -16.37 13.94
N PRO A 792 14.64 -16.14 12.76
CA PRO A 792 14.27 -16.86 11.53
C PRO A 792 14.37 -18.38 11.72
N ARG A 793 13.38 -19.15 11.25
CA ARG A 793 13.35 -20.61 11.45
C ARG A 793 14.55 -21.34 10.84
N ALA A 794 15.09 -20.83 9.74
CA ALA A 794 16.30 -21.37 9.10
C ALA A 794 17.58 -21.20 9.94
N GLU A 795 17.58 -20.28 10.91
CA GLU A 795 18.73 -19.95 11.76
C GLU A 795 18.52 -20.35 13.23
N LEU A 796 17.28 -20.70 13.62
CA LEU A 796 16.87 -20.94 14.99
C LEU A 796 17.66 -22.08 15.67
N ASP A 797 17.83 -23.21 15.01
CA ASP A 797 18.54 -24.37 15.57
C ASP A 797 20.03 -24.07 15.78
N GLN A 798 20.66 -23.39 14.81
CA GLN A 798 22.05 -22.93 14.93
C GLN A 798 22.20 -21.88 16.04
N HIS A 799 21.30 -20.90 16.12
CA HIS A 799 21.27 -19.89 17.19
C HIS A 799 21.14 -20.51 18.59
N ILE A 800 20.37 -21.59 18.73
CA ILE A 800 20.26 -22.35 19.99
C ILE A 800 21.56 -23.11 20.29
N ALA A 801 22.19 -23.72 19.27
CA ALA A 801 23.41 -24.52 19.39
C ALA A 801 24.67 -23.69 19.70
N ASP A 802 24.86 -22.56 19.01
CA ASP A 802 26.02 -21.66 19.14
C ASP A 802 26.01 -20.87 20.46
N LYS A 803 24.84 -20.82 21.12
CA LYS A 803 24.60 -20.21 22.45
C LYS A 803 24.88 -18.71 22.57
N THR A 804 25.10 -18.02 21.46
CA THR A 804 25.50 -16.60 21.34
C THR A 804 24.48 -15.59 21.87
N CYS A 805 23.22 -15.99 22.06
CA CYS A 805 22.17 -15.12 22.59
C CYS A 805 22.28 -14.87 24.11
N ASN A 806 21.99 -13.63 24.51
CA ASN A 806 21.90 -13.21 25.91
C ASN A 806 20.66 -13.87 26.57
N PRO A 807 20.81 -14.72 27.61
CA PRO A 807 19.67 -15.42 28.18
C PRO A 807 18.64 -14.46 28.80
N PHE A 808 17.37 -14.74 28.54
CA PHE A 808 16.23 -14.11 29.18
C PHE A 808 16.27 -14.37 30.70
N LYS A 809 16.05 -13.33 31.49
CA LYS A 809 15.93 -13.44 32.95
C LYS A 809 14.47 -13.27 33.37
N PRO A 810 13.92 -14.16 34.21
CA PRO A 810 12.58 -13.95 34.77
C PRO A 810 12.53 -12.62 35.51
N ASN A 811 11.39 -11.92 35.41
CA ASN A 811 11.15 -10.57 35.93
C ASN A 811 12.04 -9.46 35.29
N MET A 812 12.58 -9.70 34.10
CA MET A 812 13.20 -8.67 33.26
C MET A 812 12.56 -8.67 31.86
N ASN A 813 12.52 -7.51 31.22
CA ASN A 813 12.16 -7.42 29.79
C ASN A 813 13.39 -7.70 28.92
N HIS A 814 13.21 -7.97 27.62
CA HIS A 814 14.32 -8.18 26.68
C HIS A 814 14.15 -7.29 25.44
N CYS A 815 15.16 -6.49 25.09
CA CYS A 815 15.04 -5.46 24.07
C CYS A 815 15.46 -5.95 22.66
N PRO A 816 14.52 -6.13 21.70
CA PRO A 816 14.80 -6.68 20.35
C PRO A 816 15.48 -5.67 19.40
N LEU A 817 16.22 -4.72 19.97
CA LEU A 817 17.09 -3.78 19.26
C LEU A 817 18.56 -3.96 19.67
N CYS A 818 18.84 -4.28 20.94
CA CYS A 818 20.19 -4.44 21.47
C CYS A 818 20.44 -5.77 22.19
N HIS A 819 19.41 -6.62 22.32
CA HIS A 819 19.49 -7.95 22.96
C HIS A 819 19.92 -7.88 24.43
N GLU A 820 19.58 -6.77 25.11
CA GLU A 820 19.84 -6.52 26.53
C GLU A 820 18.59 -6.80 27.39
N ASN A 821 18.80 -7.33 28.59
CA ASN A 821 17.73 -7.51 29.58
C ASN A 821 17.52 -6.20 30.37
N LEU A 822 16.27 -5.74 30.47
CA LEU A 822 15.88 -4.49 31.14
C LEU A 822 15.27 -4.76 32.52
N SER A 823 15.67 -3.97 33.52
CA SER A 823 15.10 -4.02 34.88
C SER A 823 13.81 -3.20 34.98
N GLY A 824 12.76 -3.79 35.55
CA GLY A 824 11.44 -3.16 35.71
C GLY A 824 10.45 -3.57 34.61
N HIS A 825 9.17 -3.67 34.98
CA HIS A 825 8.12 -4.21 34.10
C HIS A 825 7.72 -3.27 32.95
N GLU A 826 7.47 -1.99 33.23
CA GLU A 826 7.09 -1.01 32.20
C GLU A 826 7.99 0.23 32.20
N ASP A 827 8.29 0.80 33.38
CA ASP A 827 9.17 1.97 33.50
C ASP A 827 10.55 1.74 32.87
N GLY A 828 11.08 0.53 32.98
CA GLY A 828 12.35 0.11 32.38
C GLY A 828 12.39 0.23 30.85
N TRP A 829 11.25 0.15 30.16
CA TRP A 829 11.18 0.41 28.72
C TRP A 829 11.30 1.91 28.40
N LYS A 830 10.61 2.77 29.18
CA LYS A 830 10.70 4.23 29.01
C LYS A 830 12.10 4.72 29.32
N ASP A 831 12.69 4.30 30.43
CA ASP A 831 14.07 4.64 30.78
C ASP A 831 15.07 4.15 29.72
N HIS A 832 14.97 2.90 29.28
CA HIS A 832 15.87 2.34 28.27
C HIS A 832 15.71 3.00 26.89
N LEU A 833 14.52 3.42 26.48
CA LEU A 833 14.28 3.93 25.12
C LEU A 833 14.26 5.47 25.01
N MET A 834 14.17 6.20 26.13
CA MET A 834 14.13 7.68 26.15
C MET A 834 15.37 8.34 26.77
N THR A 835 16.06 7.72 27.73
CA THR A 835 17.18 8.39 28.45
C THR A 835 18.46 8.46 27.62
N ARG A 836 19.43 9.29 28.05
CA ARG A 836 20.71 9.50 27.36
C ARG A 836 21.61 8.27 27.32
N GLU A 837 21.61 7.45 28.37
CA GLU A 837 22.43 6.23 28.47
C GLU A 837 21.72 4.96 27.98
N GLY A 838 20.47 5.09 27.52
CA GLY A 838 19.64 3.98 27.02
C GLY A 838 20.08 3.37 25.69
N CYS A 839 19.17 2.61 25.08
CA CYS A 839 19.34 1.76 23.90
C CYS A 839 20.19 2.39 22.79
N LYS A 840 21.42 1.91 22.62
CA LYS A 840 22.35 2.43 21.60
C LYS A 840 21.93 2.06 20.17
N GLN A 841 21.11 1.02 20.03
CA GLN A 841 20.59 0.53 18.75
C GLN A 841 19.17 1.07 18.40
N ASN A 842 18.64 2.02 19.17
CA ASN A 842 17.41 2.71 18.81
C ASN A 842 17.72 4.01 18.03
N PRO A 843 17.58 4.03 16.69
CA PRO A 843 17.90 5.22 15.89
C PRO A 843 16.96 6.40 16.18
N ARG A 844 15.74 6.16 16.66
CA ARG A 844 14.77 7.22 16.97
C ARG A 844 15.10 7.93 18.29
N ARG A 845 15.70 7.23 19.26
CA ARG A 845 16.17 7.83 20.53
C ARG A 845 17.21 8.93 20.29
N LEU A 846 18.17 8.70 19.38
CA LEU A 846 19.18 9.71 19.02
C LEU A 846 18.56 10.96 18.38
N ILE A 847 17.50 10.79 17.58
CA ILE A 847 16.75 11.91 16.97
C ILE A 847 15.95 12.69 18.04
N ALA A 848 15.39 12.03 19.04
CA ALA A 848 14.68 12.69 20.14
C ALA A 848 15.63 13.46 21.08
N LEU A 849 16.78 12.87 21.44
CA LEU A 849 17.79 13.52 22.29
C LEU A 849 18.36 14.79 21.62
N ASN A 850 18.54 14.77 20.29
CA ASN A 850 19.01 15.94 19.53
C ASN A 850 17.95 17.04 19.32
N LYS A 851 16.70 16.85 19.80
CA LYS A 851 15.62 17.87 19.72
C LYS A 851 15.41 18.67 21.01
N GLN A 852 16.00 18.27 22.15
CA GLN A 852 15.84 19.03 23.40
C GLN A 852 16.70 20.32 23.38
N PRO A 853 16.13 21.51 23.66
CA PRO A 853 16.91 22.73 23.81
C PRO A 853 17.80 22.68 25.05
N THR A 854 19.09 22.95 24.91
CA THR A 854 20.02 23.10 26.04
C THR A 854 19.81 24.46 26.73
N GLY A 855 18.78 24.55 27.59
CA GLY A 855 18.40 25.77 28.31
C GLY A 855 17.85 25.48 29.70
N GLY A 856 18.73 25.27 30.69
CA GLY A 856 18.34 24.88 32.05
C GLY A 856 19.50 24.82 33.05
N ALA A 857 20.41 25.79 33.02
CA ALA A 857 21.62 25.79 33.86
C ALA A 857 21.34 26.30 35.29
N LYS A 858 21.33 25.36 36.23
CA LYS A 858 21.42 25.47 37.70
C LYS A 858 21.80 26.84 38.30
N GLY A 859 21.02 27.28 39.28
CA GLY A 859 21.55 27.83 40.54
C GLY A 859 21.27 26.83 41.68
N GLY A 860 22.06 26.73 42.75
CA GLY A 860 23.36 27.36 43.01
C GLY A 860 23.72 27.28 44.50
N ALA A 861 24.83 26.63 44.86
CA ALA A 861 25.33 26.52 46.24
C ALA A 861 26.86 26.61 46.26
N ARG A 862 27.43 27.16 47.35
CA ARG A 862 28.85 27.55 47.44
C ARG A 862 29.73 26.52 48.17
N GLN A 863 31.01 26.52 47.79
CA GLN A 863 32.18 25.98 48.53
C GLN A 863 32.34 26.64 49.93
N PRO A 864 33.08 26.07 50.91
CA PRO A 864 34.56 25.83 50.82
C PRO A 864 35.08 24.60 51.65
N PRO A 865 36.40 24.47 51.96
CA PRO A 865 37.53 24.24 51.04
C PRO A 865 38.50 23.11 51.49
N SER A 866 39.49 22.70 50.65
CA SER A 866 40.91 22.55 51.08
C SER A 866 41.92 22.05 50.02
N LYS A 867 43.13 22.63 50.08
CA LYS A 867 44.48 22.04 49.85
C LYS A 867 44.83 21.29 48.53
N ILE A 868 45.24 22.08 47.53
CA ILE A 868 46.58 22.08 46.88
C ILE A 868 47.44 20.79 47.00
N SER A 869 47.78 20.15 45.87
CA SER A 869 49.19 19.97 45.40
C SER A 869 49.28 19.24 44.03
N ARG A 870 50.43 19.35 43.35
CA ARG A 870 50.69 18.84 41.99
C ARG A 870 50.93 17.32 41.94
N PRO A 871 50.56 16.62 40.85
CA PRO A 871 51.33 15.50 40.33
C PRO A 871 52.51 16.02 39.46
N THR A 872 53.67 15.35 39.53
CA THR A 872 54.78 15.56 38.58
C THR A 872 54.99 14.30 37.74
N ALA A 873 55.40 14.47 36.49
CA ALA A 873 55.57 13.36 35.55
C ALA A 873 56.86 12.56 35.81
N LYS A 874 56.84 11.27 35.48
CA LYS A 874 58.04 10.48 35.15
C LYS A 874 57.69 9.34 34.19
N LYS A 875 58.60 9.05 33.26
CA LYS A 875 58.58 7.85 32.41
C LYS A 875 59.27 6.67 33.12
N THR A 876 59.13 5.49 32.52
CA THR A 876 59.97 4.27 32.59
C THR A 876 61.41 4.44 33.11
N PRO A 877 61.97 3.39 33.74
CA PRO A 877 62.94 2.61 32.95
C PRO A 877 62.95 1.09 33.24
N ARG A 878 62.41 0.30 32.31
CA ARG A 878 63.19 -0.63 31.46
C ARG A 878 62.33 -1.18 30.33
#